data_AF-A0A535I4D6-F1
#
_entry.id   AF-A0A535I4D6-F1
#
_cell.length_a   1.000
_cell.length_b   1.000
_cell.length_c   1.000
_cell.angle_alpha   90.00
_cell.angle_beta   90.00
_cell.angle_gamma   90.00
#
_symmetry.space_group_name_H-M   'P 1'
#
loop_
_entity.id
_entity.type
_entity.pdbx_description
1 polymer ?
#
loop_
_entity_poly.entity_id
_entity_poly.type
_entity_poly.pdbx_seq_one_letter_code
_entity_poly.pdbx_strand_id
1 'polypeptide(L)'
;MTRMPTRRNMSAARDLGLVVVLVAASLLFGATGSRPAAAATQNAIQIENAKPGTSSWNDFSAIATQDAINGYGSKISVNHGDSIDLYVTTTAANFTIDIFRTGWYGGVGARLVASLGSFTGVHQAIPAPDAVTGMVAATSWTKTTTLAIPSDWVTGVYLAKLTASNGNKSFILFVVRNDGGTEPIMFQTSVTTAQAYNVWGGTSLYTNEGNKAVYPYAAATKVSFDRPFDPRDGDGAGQYFAFEYPFVRWAESQGYDLTYITNIDTHTNVNPLTNHRLFMSIGHDEYWSRGMRDNVSNAIAHGVNAAFFSANSMYWQIRLESNSAGTANRVEVGYKDSSQFNTPPGPDPMYGVNNAIVTSRWRDAPVSQPENAVIGVMYQDQVQRNYDYVVQNAGNWIYAGTGFAEGTHVPGIVGYEYDKVWSNGFSPPGLTVLSNSPVVGCCEGSGNSFSNSTLYTAPSGAQVFASGTIQWSWGLDGFTANFVNAGIQKTTANILAAFSAGTTTAPAVSLAPTGLVFGSQLVGTTSGTQSVTLTNSGNAPLTISSVAVTGANAGDYTQTNTCPLTPSTVAAGGTCQIAVKFTPGATGTRTASVTIGDDAGGSPHGVTLSGTGSPRSATAMPLISRGVPAFASSQIYPASNANDGDYSSYWNGSIPSSLSYDLSSVSVAQRGKVIVAWYNDPQTSSYDHGIVGDLAYNIPRDYTIQANAAPGGGAAPASSWVTLVTVTGNGYHSREHPVDLTGYNWIRISVTASDGSSGNTNAVLNLDVHDASLGVGDSSIFFGDSIAMDALHHEPINGTGNYSQLVSAARPGFYPAYEDGGTGGIGSLDGATHIGAWLNAFPGRYVGIALGTNDANGCGDTTAFYNNYVAMVQAVLGAGKVPIVPTIPWARTANIQSCGPAFNAKIQALYTAFPQVDRGPDLWAYYQANQSLISSDDLHPTTAGYAAYRQQWVNTMLATYYGGGGPAPAVTLTPASLAFASQVVGSTGTSQTSTLKNTGTASLTITSVGLTGANPGDFTQAN
;
A
#
# COMPACT_ATOMS: atom_id res chain seq x y z
N MET A 1 -2.99 44.90 20.46
CA MET A 1 -2.44 43.97 21.46
C MET A 1 -1.48 44.73 22.35
N THR A 2 -1.78 44.74 23.64
CA THR A 2 -1.01 45.43 24.69
C THR A 2 0.36 44.78 24.87
N ARG A 3 1.40 45.61 24.95
CA ARG A 3 2.81 45.24 25.15
C ARG A 3 2.98 44.17 26.22
N MET A 4 3.74 43.12 25.90
CA MET A 4 4.24 42.15 26.89
C MET A 4 5.10 42.87 27.96
N PRO A 5 5.16 42.35 29.19
CA PRO A 5 5.88 43.02 30.26
C PRO A 5 7.39 43.02 29.96
N THR A 6 7.95 44.21 29.76
CA THR A 6 9.40 44.41 29.72
C THR A 6 9.99 44.11 31.10
N ARG A 7 11.10 43.37 31.13
CA ARG A 7 11.87 43.07 32.34
C ARG A 7 12.13 44.35 33.15
N ARG A 8 11.65 44.39 34.39
CA ARG A 8 12.17 45.33 35.39
C ARG A 8 13.48 44.77 35.94
N ASN A 9 14.54 45.57 35.86
CA ASN A 9 15.85 45.32 36.45
C ASN A 9 15.72 44.86 37.92
N MET A 10 16.24 43.68 38.23
CA MET A 10 16.57 43.29 39.61
C MET A 10 18.08 43.16 39.75
N SER A 11 18.69 44.22 40.25
CA SER A 11 20.05 44.22 40.77
C SER A 11 20.10 43.54 42.14
N ALA A 12 20.95 42.52 42.24
CA ALA A 12 21.71 42.05 43.40
C ALA A 12 21.09 42.10 44.82
N ALA A 13 20.96 40.92 45.42
CA ALA A 13 21.27 40.72 46.83
C ALA A 13 22.04 39.38 46.98
N ARG A 14 23.35 39.49 47.26
CA ARG A 14 24.22 38.40 47.69
C ARG A 14 23.99 38.21 49.18
N ASP A 15 23.79 36.97 49.63
CA ASP A 15 24.14 36.59 51.00
C ASP A 15 24.77 35.20 51.04
N LEU A 16 25.86 35.14 51.82
CA LEU A 16 26.75 34.03 52.06
C LEU A 16 26.07 32.92 52.89
N GLY A 17 26.41 31.66 52.60
CA GLY A 17 26.08 30.51 53.44
C GLY A 17 26.95 29.30 53.12
N LEU A 18 28.23 29.37 53.48
CA LEU A 18 29.17 28.25 53.42
C LEU A 18 28.94 27.33 54.63
N VAL A 19 28.51 26.08 54.42
CA VAL A 19 28.62 25.03 55.45
C VAL A 19 29.12 23.74 54.79
N VAL A 20 30.40 23.46 55.02
CA VAL A 20 31.05 22.15 54.82
C VAL A 20 30.82 21.35 56.09
N VAL A 21 30.23 20.16 56.00
CA VAL A 21 30.29 19.15 57.07
C VAL A 21 30.70 17.82 56.47
N LEU A 22 31.97 17.46 56.72
CA LEU A 22 32.52 16.11 56.67
C LEU A 22 32.11 15.39 57.96
N VAL A 23 31.43 14.24 57.86
CA VAL A 23 31.47 13.21 58.90
C VAL A 23 31.57 11.84 58.22
N ALA A 24 32.72 11.21 58.41
CA ALA A 24 32.92 9.79 58.20
C ALA A 24 32.59 9.05 59.50
N ALA A 25 31.78 7.99 59.41
CA ALA A 25 31.67 6.97 60.46
C ALA A 25 31.37 5.61 59.83
N SER A 26 32.34 4.72 60.01
CA SER A 26 32.38 3.32 59.57
C SER A 26 31.46 2.46 60.43
N LEU A 27 30.63 1.62 59.81
CA LEU A 27 30.02 0.45 60.45
C LEU A 27 30.08 -0.74 59.49
N LEU A 28 30.92 -1.71 59.85
CA LEU A 28 31.06 -3.03 59.25
C LEU A 28 29.92 -3.93 59.74
N PHE A 29 29.07 -4.41 58.83
CA PHE A 29 28.41 -5.71 58.96
C PHE A 29 28.29 -6.33 57.56
N GLY A 30 28.78 -7.57 57.43
CA GLY A 30 28.84 -8.30 56.17
C GLY A 30 27.51 -8.92 55.77
N ALA A 31 27.25 -8.90 54.47
CA ALA A 31 26.39 -9.86 53.78
C ALA A 31 26.71 -9.84 52.28
N THR A 32 27.05 -11.02 51.75
CA THR A 32 26.86 -11.50 50.36
C THR A 32 27.19 -10.53 49.20
N GLY A 33 28.21 -10.88 48.42
CA GLY A 33 28.63 -10.13 47.24
C GLY A 33 27.50 -9.84 46.24
N SER A 34 27.07 -8.59 46.22
CA SER A 34 26.45 -7.97 45.06
C SER A 34 27.56 -7.37 44.20
N ARG A 35 27.56 -7.67 42.89
CA ARG A 35 28.37 -6.94 41.91
C ARG A 35 28.08 -5.45 42.07
N PRO A 36 29.10 -4.56 42.02
CA PRO A 36 28.82 -3.12 42.01
C PRO A 36 27.90 -2.84 40.82
N ALA A 37 26.76 -2.19 41.08
CA ALA A 37 25.93 -1.65 40.02
C ALA A 37 26.83 -0.77 39.14
N ALA A 38 26.88 -1.06 37.84
CA ALA A 38 27.59 -0.22 36.89
C ALA A 38 27.06 1.21 37.08
N ALA A 39 27.95 2.15 37.42
CA ALA A 39 27.58 3.56 37.45
C ALA A 39 26.97 3.92 36.09
N ALA A 40 25.73 4.41 36.08
CA ALA A 40 25.09 4.83 34.84
C ALA A 40 26.00 5.82 34.13
N THR A 41 26.36 5.53 32.88
CA THR A 41 27.17 6.42 32.04
C THR A 41 26.40 7.73 31.86
N GLN A 42 27.03 8.86 32.21
CA GLN A 42 26.44 10.18 32.04
C GLN A 42 26.14 10.47 30.57
N ASN A 43 25.01 11.11 30.27
CA ASN A 43 24.68 11.56 28.92
C ASN A 43 25.45 12.84 28.52
N ALA A 44 25.40 13.20 27.23
CA ALA A 44 26.15 14.33 26.69
C ALA A 44 25.79 15.67 27.36
N ILE A 45 24.52 15.88 27.70
CA ILE A 45 24.05 17.08 28.41
C ILE A 45 24.61 17.15 29.82
N GLN A 46 24.66 16.03 30.55
CA GLN A 46 25.24 15.97 31.89
C GLN A 46 26.74 16.28 31.86
N ILE A 47 27.47 15.71 30.89
CA ILE A 47 28.91 15.97 30.70
C ILE A 47 29.14 17.46 30.36
N GLU A 48 28.29 18.01 29.49
CA GLU A 48 28.37 19.42 29.11
C GLU A 48 28.07 20.35 30.30
N ASN A 49 27.05 20.06 31.09
CA ASN A 49 26.67 20.88 32.25
C ASN A 49 27.63 20.77 33.44
N ALA A 50 28.51 19.77 33.46
CA ALA A 50 29.61 19.69 34.42
C ALA A 50 30.72 20.73 34.15
N LYS A 51 30.76 21.33 32.94
CA LYS A 51 31.72 22.37 32.60
C LYS A 51 31.32 23.71 33.25
N PRO A 52 32.28 24.60 33.60
CA PRO A 52 31.96 25.91 34.16
C PRO A 52 31.14 26.79 33.19
N GLY A 53 30.06 27.39 33.69
CA GLY A 53 29.31 28.41 32.94
C GLY A 53 30.04 29.76 32.88
N THR A 54 29.54 30.68 32.05
CA THR A 54 30.16 32.00 31.81
C THR A 54 29.18 33.12 32.14
N SER A 55 29.35 33.81 33.27
CA SER A 55 28.35 34.78 33.79
C SER A 55 28.09 36.03 32.94
N SER A 56 29.01 36.40 32.03
CA SER A 56 28.85 37.57 31.16
C SER A 56 27.89 37.33 29.98
N TRP A 57 27.34 36.13 29.82
CA TRP A 57 26.53 35.78 28.65
C TRP A 57 25.28 36.67 28.47
N ASN A 58 24.67 37.13 29.57
CA ASN A 58 23.44 37.94 29.59
C ASN A 58 23.59 39.33 30.26
N ASP A 59 24.77 39.95 30.17
CA ASP A 59 25.08 41.25 30.78
C ASP A 59 24.56 42.50 29.99
N PHE A 60 23.28 42.48 29.64
CA PHE A 60 22.64 43.57 28.89
C PHE A 60 22.30 44.75 29.83
N SER A 61 22.77 45.95 29.48
CA SER A 61 22.50 47.18 30.25
C SER A 61 21.26 47.92 29.77
N ALA A 62 20.88 47.74 28.50
CA ALA A 62 19.71 48.30 27.85
C ALA A 62 19.39 47.50 26.58
N ILE A 63 18.12 47.55 26.17
CA ILE A 63 17.66 47.00 24.89
C ILE A 63 18.22 47.85 23.75
N ALA A 64 18.90 47.22 22.79
CA ALA A 64 19.42 47.90 21.60
C ALA A 64 18.27 48.39 20.68
N THR A 65 18.47 49.51 19.97
CA THR A 65 17.56 49.87 18.88
C THR A 65 17.74 48.92 17.69
N GLN A 66 16.73 48.83 16.81
CA GLN A 66 16.77 47.91 15.66
C GLN A 66 17.94 48.13 14.68
N ASP A 67 18.55 49.33 14.67
CA ASP A 67 19.73 49.67 13.85
C ASP A 67 21.06 49.68 14.63
N ALA A 68 21.05 49.53 15.96
CA ALA A 68 22.27 49.69 16.77
C ALA A 68 23.27 48.55 16.54
N ILE A 69 22.88 47.32 16.86
CA ILE A 69 23.57 46.09 16.50
C ILE A 69 22.57 44.95 16.47
N ASN A 70 22.48 44.25 15.34
CA ASN A 70 21.55 43.15 15.12
C ASN A 70 22.09 42.19 14.08
N GLY A 71 21.62 40.94 14.11
CA GLY A 71 22.01 39.97 13.10
C GLY A 71 21.07 38.80 12.98
N TYR A 72 21.29 38.00 11.94
CA TYR A 72 20.59 36.75 11.70
C TYR A 72 21.55 35.72 11.10
N GLY A 73 21.18 34.44 11.22
CA GLY A 73 21.89 33.34 10.60
C GLY A 73 21.26 32.92 9.28
N SER A 74 22.05 32.37 8.35
CA SER A 74 21.53 31.76 7.11
C SER A 74 20.63 30.54 7.36
N LYS A 75 20.65 30.01 8.58
CA LYS A 75 19.81 28.93 9.09
C LYS A 75 19.35 29.28 10.50
N ILE A 76 18.22 28.73 10.95
CA ILE A 76 17.76 28.86 12.34
C ILE A 76 18.12 27.61 13.18
N SER A 77 18.55 26.55 12.50
CA SER A 77 19.06 25.31 13.08
C SER A 77 20.15 24.73 12.17
N VAL A 78 21.15 24.08 12.75
CA VAL A 78 22.32 23.55 12.04
C VAL A 78 22.80 22.26 12.71
N ASN A 79 23.20 21.26 11.92
CA ASN A 79 23.69 19.99 12.45
C ASN A 79 25.19 20.04 12.77
N HIS A 80 25.66 19.05 13.52
CA HIS A 80 27.09 18.79 13.68
C HIS A 80 27.81 18.65 12.33
N GLY A 81 28.99 19.26 12.20
CA GLY A 81 29.80 19.21 10.99
C GLY A 81 29.38 20.19 9.88
N ASP A 82 28.17 20.76 9.97
CA ASP A 82 27.70 21.79 9.05
C ASP A 82 28.20 23.19 9.46
N SER A 83 27.82 24.19 8.68
CA SER A 83 28.06 25.60 8.97
C SER A 83 26.81 26.47 8.86
N ILE A 84 26.89 27.62 9.53
CA ILE A 84 25.92 28.72 9.52
C ILE A 84 26.65 30.03 9.20
N ASP A 85 26.12 30.80 8.25
CA ASP A 85 26.63 32.12 7.91
C ASP A 85 25.92 33.16 8.78
N LEU A 86 26.69 34.09 9.36
CA LEU A 86 26.17 35.17 10.20
C LEU A 86 26.22 36.50 9.46
N TYR A 87 25.11 37.22 9.50
CA TYR A 87 24.93 38.53 8.89
C TYR A 87 24.64 39.53 10.00
N VAL A 88 25.49 40.56 10.13
CA VAL A 88 25.39 41.55 11.21
C VAL A 88 25.35 42.96 10.63
N THR A 89 24.44 43.77 11.14
CA THR A 89 24.46 45.24 10.97
C THR A 89 24.87 45.89 12.27
N THR A 90 25.65 46.97 12.21
CA THR A 90 25.87 47.84 13.36
C THR A 90 26.26 49.25 12.94
N THR A 91 25.87 50.23 13.76
CA THR A 91 26.33 51.62 13.66
C THR A 91 27.67 51.86 14.37
N ALA A 92 28.18 50.89 15.13
CA ALA A 92 29.48 51.00 15.81
C ALA A 92 30.65 50.73 14.87
N ALA A 93 31.85 51.20 15.23
CA ALA A 93 33.05 51.01 14.40
C ALA A 93 33.54 49.55 14.37
N ASN A 94 33.30 48.79 15.44
CA ASN A 94 33.65 47.37 15.54
C ASN A 94 32.72 46.67 16.54
N PHE A 95 32.69 45.34 16.47
CA PHE A 95 31.92 44.50 17.37
C PHE A 95 32.56 43.11 17.50
N THR A 96 32.21 42.36 18.54
CA THR A 96 32.61 40.95 18.70
C THR A 96 31.43 40.00 18.57
N ILE A 97 31.71 38.75 18.23
CA ILE A 97 30.73 37.65 18.23
C ILE A 97 31.24 36.54 19.15
N ASP A 98 30.50 36.28 20.22
CA ASP A 98 30.75 35.20 21.17
C ASP A 98 29.59 34.20 21.14
N ILE A 99 29.91 32.91 21.01
CA ILE A 99 28.91 31.84 20.91
C ILE A 99 28.73 31.19 22.27
N PHE A 100 27.49 31.16 22.74
CA PHE A 100 27.11 30.53 24.00
C PHE A 100 26.15 29.37 23.75
N ARG A 101 26.37 28.23 24.43
CA ARG A 101 25.34 27.20 24.58
C ARG A 101 24.54 27.51 25.85
N THR A 102 23.23 27.60 25.74
CA THR A 102 22.34 27.78 26.90
C THR A 102 22.08 26.43 27.59
N GLY A 103 21.86 26.44 28.90
CA GLY A 103 21.73 25.22 29.71
C GLY A 103 21.70 25.50 31.21
N TRP A 104 22.06 24.53 32.04
CA TRP A 104 22.08 24.69 33.50
C TRP A 104 23.39 25.30 34.03
N TYR A 105 24.53 24.63 33.78
CA TYR A 105 25.89 25.05 34.17
C TYR A 105 26.01 25.53 35.63
N GLY A 106 25.52 24.71 36.59
CA GLY A 106 25.54 25.06 38.01
C GLY A 106 24.68 26.27 38.38
N GLY A 107 23.68 26.58 37.55
CA GLY A 107 22.78 27.72 37.71
C GLY A 107 23.20 28.98 36.94
N VAL A 108 24.40 29.00 36.32
CA VAL A 108 24.89 30.17 35.57
C VAL A 108 24.08 30.40 34.29
N GLY A 109 23.60 29.33 33.66
CA GLY A 109 22.63 29.43 32.56
C GLY A 109 23.18 29.31 31.13
N ALA A 110 24.46 29.60 30.91
CA ALA A 110 25.10 29.37 29.63
C ALA A 110 26.61 29.22 29.79
N ARG A 111 27.24 28.61 28.78
CA ARG A 111 28.69 28.49 28.68
C ARG A 111 29.17 29.07 27.36
N LEU A 112 30.24 29.85 27.40
CA LEU A 112 30.97 30.27 26.21
C LEU A 112 31.61 29.03 25.55
N VAL A 113 31.22 28.75 24.30
CA VAL A 113 31.72 27.60 23.52
C VAL A 113 32.73 28.01 22.46
N ALA A 114 32.65 29.24 21.95
CA ALA A 114 33.59 29.79 20.99
C ALA A 114 33.55 31.33 20.99
N SER A 115 34.67 31.95 20.64
CA SER A 115 34.75 33.39 20.35
C SER A 115 35.26 33.56 18.92
N LEU A 116 34.51 34.27 18.07
CA LEU A 116 34.87 34.47 16.66
C LEU A 116 35.77 35.70 16.43
N GLY A 117 36.09 36.43 17.51
CA GLY A 117 36.96 37.60 17.47
C GLY A 117 36.20 38.90 17.24
N SER A 118 36.95 39.92 16.79
CA SER A 118 36.45 41.28 16.52
C SER A 118 36.32 41.51 15.02
N PHE A 119 35.22 42.15 14.62
CA PHE A 119 34.86 42.45 13.24
C PHE A 119 34.73 43.96 13.05
N THR A 120 35.05 44.44 11.85
CA THR A 120 34.75 45.83 11.47
C THR A 120 33.24 46.00 11.35
N GLY A 121 32.71 47.05 11.98
CA GLY A 121 31.29 47.34 11.92
C GLY A 121 30.87 47.87 10.55
N VAL A 122 29.77 47.33 10.03
CA VAL A 122 29.15 47.77 8.77
C VAL A 122 27.68 48.05 9.06
N HIS A 123 27.24 49.28 8.77
CA HIS A 123 25.83 49.64 8.88
C HIS A 123 25.11 49.23 7.59
N GLN A 124 24.35 48.15 7.68
CA GLN A 124 23.55 47.60 6.60
C GLN A 124 22.09 48.02 6.82
N ALA A 125 21.52 48.79 5.89
CA ALA A 125 20.22 49.41 6.07
C ALA A 125 19.10 48.36 6.28
N ILE A 126 18.12 48.70 7.11
CA ILE A 126 16.85 47.98 7.20
C ILE A 126 16.11 48.11 5.85
N PRO A 127 15.79 47.00 5.17
CA PRO A 127 15.05 47.05 3.91
C PRO A 127 13.63 47.60 4.11
N ALA A 128 13.09 48.25 3.08
CA ALA A 128 11.67 48.59 3.04
C ALA A 128 10.81 47.32 2.96
N PRO A 129 9.59 47.32 3.54
CA PRO A 129 8.69 46.19 3.41
C PRO A 129 8.26 45.97 1.95
N ASP A 130 8.11 44.71 1.55
CA ASP A 130 7.53 44.35 0.26
C ASP A 130 6.11 44.94 0.12
N ALA A 131 5.85 45.62 -0.99
CA ALA A 131 4.61 46.38 -1.18
C ALA A 131 3.35 45.50 -1.30
N VAL A 132 3.50 44.20 -1.54
CA VAL A 132 2.38 43.25 -1.72
C VAL A 132 2.13 42.44 -0.45
N THR A 133 3.18 41.96 0.18
CA THR A 133 3.13 40.99 1.29
C THR A 133 3.47 41.60 2.64
N GLY A 134 4.09 42.79 2.67
CA GLY A 134 4.56 43.43 3.89
C GLY A 134 5.84 42.81 4.46
N MET A 135 6.42 41.82 3.78
CA MET A 135 7.61 41.11 4.22
C MET A 135 8.83 42.03 4.21
N VAL A 136 9.58 42.06 5.31
CA VAL A 136 10.94 42.64 5.36
C VAL A 136 11.94 41.50 5.33
N ALA A 137 12.89 41.51 4.41
CA ALA A 137 13.94 40.51 4.30
C ALA A 137 15.28 41.19 3.97
N ALA A 138 16.28 40.97 4.81
CA ALA A 138 17.61 41.58 4.72
C ALA A 138 18.55 40.83 3.75
N THR A 139 18.01 40.27 2.66
CA THR A 139 18.76 39.42 1.71
C THR A 139 19.89 40.14 0.99
N SER A 140 19.92 41.48 1.03
CA SER A 140 21.00 42.31 0.50
C SER A 140 22.18 42.48 1.45
N TRP A 141 22.08 42.02 2.70
CA TRP A 141 23.17 42.13 3.66
C TRP A 141 24.34 41.25 3.25
N THR A 142 25.55 41.79 3.35
CA THR A 142 26.77 41.06 3.15
C THR A 142 27.06 40.18 4.37
N LYS A 143 27.57 38.98 4.09
CA LYS A 143 28.00 38.04 5.11
C LYS A 143 29.12 38.65 5.95
N THR A 144 28.99 38.58 7.27
CA THR A 144 30.04 38.97 8.20
C THR A 144 31.07 37.85 8.38
N THR A 145 30.60 36.64 8.69
CA THR A 145 31.47 35.48 8.94
C THR A 145 30.68 34.16 8.80
N THR A 146 31.40 33.05 8.84
CA THR A 146 30.84 31.69 8.85
C THR A 146 31.26 31.01 10.14
N LEU A 147 30.31 30.43 10.86
CA LEU A 147 30.55 29.56 12.00
C LEU A 147 30.43 28.10 11.54
N ALA A 148 31.53 27.35 11.60
CA ALA A 148 31.49 25.90 11.48
C ALA A 148 31.08 25.29 12.82
N ILE A 149 30.22 24.26 12.81
CA ILE A 149 29.74 23.57 14.00
C ILE A 149 30.61 22.32 14.22
N PRO A 150 31.47 22.31 15.25
CA PRO A 150 32.27 21.13 15.59
C PRO A 150 31.39 19.92 15.90
N SER A 151 31.90 18.72 15.62
CA SER A 151 31.19 17.47 15.89
C SER A 151 31.08 17.12 17.37
N ASP A 152 31.82 17.79 18.24
CA ASP A 152 31.81 17.61 19.70
C ASP A 152 30.94 18.64 20.43
N TRP A 153 30.28 19.54 19.70
CA TRP A 153 29.25 20.39 20.29
C TRP A 153 28.05 19.54 20.70
N VAL A 154 27.43 19.88 21.83
CA VAL A 154 26.28 19.15 22.36
C VAL A 154 25.02 19.84 21.89
N THR A 155 24.09 19.09 21.32
CA THR A 155 22.78 19.61 20.90
C THR A 155 22.16 20.53 21.97
N GLY A 156 21.55 21.62 21.52
CA GLY A 156 21.12 22.70 22.41
C GLY A 156 20.64 23.92 21.67
N VAL A 157 20.11 24.87 22.45
CA VAL A 157 19.85 26.24 21.98
C VAL A 157 21.10 27.07 22.21
N TYR A 158 21.59 27.68 21.13
CA TYR A 158 22.81 28.48 21.09
C TYR A 158 22.48 29.95 20.78
N LEU A 159 23.32 30.83 21.30
CA LEU A 159 23.23 32.27 21.13
C LEU A 159 24.56 32.80 20.60
N ALA A 160 24.55 33.45 19.45
CA ALA A 160 25.66 34.31 19.05
C ALA A 160 25.41 35.70 19.64
N LYS A 161 26.14 36.04 20.69
CA LYS A 161 26.09 37.35 21.33
C LYS A 161 26.93 38.34 20.54
N LEU A 162 26.27 39.36 20.02
CA LEU A 162 26.89 40.49 19.35
C LEU A 162 27.18 41.58 20.39
N THR A 163 28.43 42.04 20.49
CA THR A 163 28.80 43.15 21.40
C THR A 163 29.47 44.26 20.62
N ALA A 164 28.77 45.37 20.42
CA ALA A 164 29.27 46.54 19.73
C ALA A 164 30.24 47.34 20.62
N SER A 165 31.21 48.04 20.01
CA SER A 165 32.17 48.88 20.74
C SER A 165 31.56 50.07 21.48
N ASN A 166 30.33 50.46 21.12
CA ASN A 166 29.54 51.47 21.84
C ASN A 166 28.70 50.87 22.99
N GLY A 167 28.87 49.58 23.29
CA GLY A 167 28.22 48.89 24.41
C GLY A 167 26.85 48.28 24.09
N ASN A 168 26.26 48.54 22.92
CA ASN A 168 25.03 47.89 22.50
C ASN A 168 25.27 46.39 22.27
N LYS A 169 24.25 45.59 22.56
CA LYS A 169 24.32 44.13 22.44
C LYS A 169 23.02 43.58 21.87
N SER A 170 23.11 42.46 21.17
CA SER A 170 21.96 41.66 20.75
C SER A 170 22.38 40.20 20.57
N PHE A 171 21.41 39.30 20.40
CA PHE A 171 21.62 37.90 20.10
C PHE A 171 21.24 37.55 18.67
N ILE A 172 21.84 36.47 18.17
CA ILE A 172 21.32 35.63 17.10
C ILE A 172 21.05 34.26 17.74
N LEU A 173 19.80 33.82 17.76
CA LEU A 173 19.42 32.50 18.25
C LEU A 173 19.51 31.46 17.13
N PHE A 174 20.07 30.29 17.45
CA PHE A 174 20.02 29.12 16.58
C PHE A 174 20.09 27.83 17.39
N VAL A 175 19.60 26.73 16.82
CA VAL A 175 19.71 25.40 17.44
C VAL A 175 20.84 24.61 16.81
N VAL A 176 21.63 23.93 17.63
CA VAL A 176 22.56 22.88 17.17
C VAL A 176 21.85 21.54 17.35
N ARG A 177 21.65 20.83 16.25
CA ARG A 177 20.96 19.54 16.20
C ARG A 177 21.93 18.38 16.33
N ASN A 178 21.39 17.21 16.65
CA ASN A 178 22.07 15.93 16.53
C ASN A 178 21.29 15.02 15.57
N ASP A 179 21.38 15.27 14.26
CA ASP A 179 20.59 14.53 13.26
C ASP A 179 21.02 13.04 13.26
N GLY A 180 20.04 12.13 13.40
CA GLY A 180 20.30 10.69 13.55
C GLY A 180 20.58 10.24 14.99
N GLY A 181 20.54 11.17 15.95
CA GLY A 181 20.57 10.86 17.38
C GLY A 181 19.35 10.04 17.83
N THR A 182 19.48 9.41 18.99
CA THR A 182 18.44 8.56 19.60
C THR A 182 18.17 8.94 21.06
N GLU A 183 18.46 10.19 21.42
CA GLU A 183 18.15 10.72 22.75
C GLU A 183 16.65 10.51 23.02
N PRO A 184 16.24 10.07 24.21
CA PRO A 184 14.85 9.66 24.41
C PRO A 184 13.86 10.84 24.33
N ILE A 185 14.30 12.08 24.57
CA ILE A 185 13.46 13.28 24.65
C ILE A 185 13.87 14.28 23.58
N MET A 186 12.91 14.74 22.78
CA MET A 186 13.09 15.76 21.76
C MET A 186 12.37 17.06 22.16
N PHE A 187 13.14 18.14 22.27
CA PHE A 187 12.67 19.48 22.63
C PHE A 187 12.55 20.35 21.38
N GLN A 188 11.34 20.84 21.08
CA GLN A 188 11.12 21.83 20.02
C GLN A 188 11.14 23.26 20.56
N THR A 189 11.88 24.12 19.85
CA THR A 189 11.84 25.58 20.02
C THR A 189 10.85 26.23 19.04
N SER A 190 10.10 27.22 19.51
CA SER A 190 8.96 27.83 18.82
C SER A 190 9.36 29.00 17.92
N VAL A 191 10.36 28.79 17.06
CA VAL A 191 10.96 29.85 16.21
C VAL A 191 10.01 30.45 15.18
N THR A 192 8.99 29.71 14.74
CA THR A 192 7.96 30.24 13.83
C THR A 192 7.01 31.18 14.54
N THR A 193 6.60 30.87 15.78
CA THR A 193 5.89 31.84 16.63
C THR A 193 6.75 33.08 16.86
N ALA A 194 8.01 32.92 17.26
CA ALA A 194 8.91 34.06 17.44
C ALA A 194 9.01 34.94 16.17
N GLN A 195 9.02 34.32 14.99
CA GLN A 195 9.10 35.02 13.72
C GLN A 195 7.78 35.66 13.27
N ALA A 196 6.64 35.04 13.56
CA ALA A 196 5.31 35.61 13.32
C ALA A 196 5.08 36.90 14.11
N TYR A 197 5.59 36.96 15.34
CA TYR A 197 5.53 38.15 16.21
C TYR A 197 6.65 39.17 15.95
N ASN A 198 7.71 38.78 15.25
CA ASN A 198 8.89 39.62 15.03
C ASN A 198 8.56 40.92 14.26
N VAL A 199 8.67 42.05 14.95
CA VAL A 199 8.41 43.40 14.45
C VAL A 199 9.69 44.14 14.01
N TRP A 200 10.82 43.44 13.88
CA TRP A 200 12.04 44.02 13.31
C TRP A 200 11.81 44.47 11.86
N GLY A 201 12.18 45.72 11.57
CA GLY A 201 11.91 46.37 10.29
C GLY A 201 10.49 46.95 10.15
N GLY A 202 9.66 46.84 11.19
CA GLY A 202 8.37 47.51 11.30
C GLY A 202 7.15 46.67 10.92
N THR A 203 7.30 45.42 10.44
CA THR A 203 6.15 44.56 10.11
C THR A 203 6.30 43.15 10.67
N SER A 204 5.18 42.60 11.14
CA SER A 204 5.00 41.21 11.58
C SER A 204 3.65 40.66 11.07
N LEU A 205 3.32 39.40 11.38
CA LEU A 205 2.00 38.83 11.08
C LEU A 205 0.88 39.35 12.01
N TYR A 206 1.20 40.28 12.91
CA TYR A 206 0.24 40.90 13.83
C TYR A 206 0.16 42.42 13.68
N THR A 207 1.24 43.08 13.30
CA THR A 207 1.31 44.54 13.32
C THR A 207 2.17 45.12 12.21
N ASN A 208 1.76 46.28 11.72
CA ASN A 208 2.52 47.13 10.81
C ASN A 208 2.80 48.50 11.50
N GLU A 209 3.99 48.62 12.07
CA GLU A 209 4.62 49.83 12.60
C GLU A 209 5.45 50.58 11.52
N GLY A 210 5.53 50.04 10.30
CA GLY A 210 6.33 50.55 9.20
C GLY A 210 5.67 51.67 8.38
N ASN A 211 6.27 51.98 7.23
CA ASN A 211 5.76 53.04 6.35
C ASN A 211 4.49 52.60 5.60
N LYS A 212 3.34 53.10 6.08
CA LYS A 212 2.02 52.82 5.49
C LYS A 212 1.83 53.33 4.07
N ALA A 213 2.70 54.22 3.57
CA ALA A 213 2.70 54.61 2.16
C ALA A 213 3.29 53.53 1.24
N VAL A 214 4.13 52.63 1.77
CA VAL A 214 4.70 51.49 1.03
C VAL A 214 3.81 50.25 1.18
N TYR A 215 3.40 49.94 2.40
CA TYR A 215 2.52 48.81 2.71
C TYR A 215 1.37 49.26 3.62
N PRO A 216 0.13 49.41 3.10
CA PRO A 216 -0.95 50.08 3.83
C PRO A 216 -1.73 49.18 4.80
N TYR A 217 -1.53 47.86 4.77
CA TYR A 217 -2.34 46.92 5.54
C TYR A 217 -1.87 46.76 6.99
N ALA A 218 -2.74 46.27 7.86
CA ALA A 218 -2.53 46.25 9.31
C ALA A 218 -1.41 45.30 9.78
N ALA A 219 -1.12 44.25 9.00
CA ALA A 219 -0.10 43.24 9.28
C ALA A 219 0.41 42.65 7.96
N ALA A 220 1.62 42.10 7.95
CA ALA A 220 2.18 41.38 6.81
C ALA A 220 1.49 40.01 6.62
N THR A 221 1.53 39.48 5.40
CA THR A 221 1.11 38.09 5.09
C THR A 221 2.29 37.14 4.91
N LYS A 222 3.52 37.68 4.87
CA LYS A 222 4.77 36.93 4.86
C LYS A 222 5.82 37.58 5.75
N VAL A 223 6.62 36.76 6.43
CA VAL A 223 7.77 37.18 7.23
C VAL A 223 8.98 36.28 6.92
N SER A 224 10.21 36.79 7.01
CA SER A 224 11.41 36.04 6.58
C SER A 224 12.40 35.79 7.70
N PHE A 225 12.94 34.57 7.80
CA PHE A 225 14.07 34.25 8.69
C PHE A 225 15.38 34.89 8.22
N ASP A 226 15.44 35.48 7.01
CA ASP A 226 16.56 36.28 6.53
C ASP A 226 16.53 37.71 7.11
N ARG A 227 16.23 37.83 8.40
CA ARG A 227 16.22 39.09 9.15
C ARG A 227 16.44 38.82 10.65
N PRO A 228 16.96 39.78 11.42
CA PRO A 228 17.10 39.65 12.88
C PRO A 228 15.76 39.47 13.60
N PHE A 229 15.77 38.82 14.75
CA PHE A 229 14.69 39.00 15.73
C PHE A 229 14.82 40.38 16.39
N ASP A 230 13.68 41.00 16.71
CA ASP A 230 13.65 42.32 17.33
C ASP A 230 14.35 42.30 18.70
N PRO A 231 15.31 43.22 18.98
CA PRO A 231 15.90 43.38 20.31
C PRO A 231 14.90 43.56 21.44
N ARG A 232 13.72 44.13 21.16
CA ARG A 232 12.64 44.28 22.15
C ARG A 232 12.15 42.92 22.65
N ASP A 233 12.34 41.86 21.87
CA ASP A 233 11.97 40.49 22.18
C ASP A 233 13.21 39.67 22.54
N GLY A 234 13.48 39.58 23.85
CA GLY A 234 14.56 38.76 24.39
C GLY A 234 15.96 39.17 23.91
N ASP A 235 16.18 40.47 23.65
CA ASP A 235 17.44 41.01 23.16
C ASP A 235 17.89 40.38 21.81
N GLY A 236 16.95 39.95 20.97
CA GLY A 236 17.20 39.26 19.69
C GLY A 236 17.12 37.72 19.80
N ALA A 237 16.65 37.19 20.92
CA ALA A 237 16.35 35.77 21.09
C ALA A 237 14.85 35.44 20.93
N GLY A 238 14.02 36.41 20.56
CA GLY A 238 12.57 36.23 20.46
C GLY A 238 11.95 35.90 21.82
N GLN A 239 10.97 34.99 21.82
CA GLN A 239 10.24 34.60 23.03
C GLN A 239 10.95 33.51 23.86
N TYR A 240 12.11 33.00 23.43
CA TYR A 240 12.82 31.89 24.06
C TYR A 240 13.01 32.07 25.58
N PHE A 241 13.51 33.24 26.00
CA PHE A 241 13.73 33.52 27.42
C PHE A 241 12.44 33.65 28.22
N ALA A 242 11.33 34.06 27.59
CA ALA A 242 10.07 34.24 28.27
C ALA A 242 9.46 32.88 28.65
N PHE A 243 9.47 31.90 27.73
CA PHE A 243 8.63 30.71 27.88
C PHE A 243 9.37 29.37 27.82
N GLU A 244 10.52 29.27 27.16
CA GLU A 244 11.19 27.98 26.91
C GLU A 244 12.40 27.77 27.82
N TYR A 245 13.18 28.81 28.03
CA TYR A 245 14.46 28.72 28.74
C TYR A 245 14.38 28.26 30.21
N PRO A 246 13.34 28.61 31.00
CA PRO A 246 13.16 28.01 32.33
C PRO A 246 13.04 26.48 32.29
N PHE A 247 12.38 25.93 31.26
CA PHE A 247 12.30 24.48 31.07
C PHE A 247 13.67 23.89 30.74
N VAL A 248 14.44 24.52 29.84
CA VAL A 248 15.80 24.08 29.48
C VAL A 248 16.69 24.02 30.71
N ARG A 249 16.76 25.09 31.49
CA ARG A 249 17.56 25.15 32.73
C ARG A 249 17.17 24.04 33.70
N TRP A 250 15.87 23.87 33.94
CA TRP A 250 15.37 22.85 34.84
C TRP A 250 15.68 21.44 34.32
N ALA A 251 15.31 21.11 33.08
CA ALA A 251 15.47 19.76 32.53
C ALA A 251 16.95 19.34 32.49
N GLU A 252 17.85 20.24 32.08
CA GLU A 252 19.29 19.97 32.11
C GLU A 252 19.83 19.84 33.54
N SER A 253 19.30 20.62 34.52
CA SER A 253 19.68 20.47 35.94
C SER A 253 19.28 19.10 36.51
N GLN A 254 18.21 18.49 35.98
CA GLN A 254 17.76 17.15 36.35
C GLN A 254 18.53 16.05 35.61
N GLY A 255 19.38 16.41 34.64
CA GLY A 255 20.20 15.47 33.88
C GLY A 255 19.43 14.67 32.82
N TYR A 256 18.30 15.18 32.34
CA TYR A 256 17.57 14.55 31.22
C TYR A 256 18.44 14.50 29.96
N ASP A 257 18.29 13.41 29.20
CA ASP A 257 18.95 13.22 27.91
C ASP A 257 18.04 13.76 26.80
N LEU A 258 18.36 14.96 26.32
CA LEU A 258 17.55 15.72 25.38
C LEU A 258 18.28 15.93 24.06
N THR A 259 17.52 15.97 22.98
CA THR A 259 17.94 16.58 21.71
C THR A 259 17.06 17.78 21.39
N TYR A 260 17.63 18.79 20.74
CA TYR A 260 16.97 20.06 20.47
C TYR A 260 16.76 20.27 18.98
N ILE A 261 15.56 20.75 18.64
CA ILE A 261 15.16 21.08 17.28
C ILE A 261 14.35 22.39 17.24
N THR A 262 14.10 22.90 16.04
CA THR A 262 13.17 24.02 15.78
C THR A 262 11.91 23.53 15.07
N ASN A 263 10.86 24.35 15.01
CA ASN A 263 9.69 24.03 14.19
C ASN A 263 10.06 23.67 12.73
N ILE A 264 11.09 24.32 12.17
CA ILE A 264 11.53 24.07 10.78
C ILE A 264 12.06 22.63 10.62
N ASP A 265 12.72 22.11 11.66
CA ASP A 265 13.25 20.74 11.65
C ASP A 265 12.11 19.72 11.81
N THR A 266 11.07 20.05 12.58
CA THR A 266 9.83 19.25 12.66
C THR A 266 9.05 19.28 11.35
N HIS A 267 9.08 20.39 10.61
CA HIS A 267 8.49 20.47 9.28
C HIS A 267 9.19 19.53 8.29
N THR A 268 10.52 19.55 8.27
CA THR A 268 11.32 18.73 7.35
C THR A 268 11.49 17.28 7.82
N ASN A 269 11.27 17.02 9.11
CA ASN A 269 11.56 15.76 9.79
C ASN A 269 13.01 15.31 9.58
N VAL A 270 13.95 16.27 9.52
CA VAL A 270 15.38 16.01 9.22
C VAL A 270 16.06 15.14 10.28
N ASN A 271 15.63 15.28 11.55
CA ASN A 271 15.88 14.32 12.60
C ASN A 271 14.57 13.58 12.88
N PRO A 272 14.39 12.34 12.40
CA PRO A 272 13.10 11.66 12.46
C PRO A 272 12.55 11.58 13.88
N LEU A 273 11.36 12.16 14.12
CA LEU A 273 10.72 12.15 15.44
C LEU A 273 10.55 10.72 16.01
N THR A 274 10.43 9.72 15.13
CA THR A 274 10.30 8.29 15.45
C THR A 274 11.57 7.65 16.03
N ASN A 275 12.71 8.32 15.96
CA ASN A 275 13.95 7.86 16.63
C ASN A 275 13.92 8.14 18.14
N HIS A 276 12.95 8.92 18.60
CA HIS A 276 12.82 9.39 19.97
C HIS A 276 11.57 8.80 20.61
N ARG A 277 11.48 8.88 21.94
CA ARG A 277 10.34 8.32 22.70
C ARG A 277 9.33 9.38 23.10
N LEU A 278 9.78 10.63 23.19
CA LEU A 278 8.99 11.77 23.58
C LEU A 278 9.29 12.97 22.67
N PHE A 279 8.26 13.53 22.05
CA PHE A 279 8.28 14.86 21.45
C PHE A 279 7.70 15.91 22.43
N MET A 280 8.37 17.05 22.60
CA MET A 280 7.90 18.14 23.46
C MET A 280 7.77 19.48 22.73
N SER A 281 6.62 20.14 22.93
CA SER A 281 6.38 21.54 22.56
C SER A 281 6.21 22.36 23.84
N ILE A 282 6.97 23.45 23.97
CA ILE A 282 7.15 24.18 25.22
C ILE A 282 6.81 25.66 25.01
N GLY A 283 6.08 26.27 25.95
CA GLY A 283 5.92 27.71 25.99
C GLY A 283 4.82 28.20 25.04
N HIS A 284 5.16 29.03 24.04
CA HIS A 284 4.21 29.63 23.11
C HIS A 284 4.47 29.16 21.67
N ASP A 285 3.80 28.08 21.27
CA ASP A 285 4.07 27.39 20.00
C ASP A 285 2.85 27.46 19.06
N GLU A 286 2.44 28.68 18.71
CA GLU A 286 1.17 29.00 18.05
C GLU A 286 1.13 28.73 16.54
N TYR A 287 2.26 28.90 15.85
CA TYR A 287 2.32 28.90 14.39
C TYR A 287 2.83 27.57 13.85
N TRP A 288 1.96 26.77 13.22
CA TRP A 288 2.30 25.42 12.77
C TRP A 288 2.00 25.21 11.30
N SER A 289 2.98 24.67 10.57
CA SER A 289 2.74 24.20 9.20
C SER A 289 2.07 22.84 9.19
N ARG A 290 1.41 22.51 8.07
CA ARG A 290 0.85 21.17 7.87
C ARG A 290 1.88 20.06 8.05
N GLY A 291 3.08 20.23 7.47
CA GLY A 291 4.17 19.26 7.62
C GLY A 291 4.54 18.99 9.08
N MET A 292 4.59 20.03 9.92
CA MET A 292 4.90 19.85 11.35
C MET A 292 3.80 19.04 12.05
N ARG A 293 2.53 19.40 11.85
CA ARG A 293 1.39 18.74 12.49
C ARG A 293 1.26 17.29 12.02
N ASP A 294 1.47 17.03 10.73
CA ASP A 294 1.47 15.69 10.15
C ASP A 294 2.60 14.82 10.74
N ASN A 295 3.83 15.34 10.81
CA ASN A 295 4.98 14.60 11.34
C ASN A 295 4.81 14.24 12.82
N VAL A 296 4.30 15.17 13.65
CA VAL A 296 4.00 14.89 15.06
C VAL A 296 2.87 13.89 15.20
N SER A 297 1.78 14.04 14.44
CA SER A 297 0.66 13.08 14.45
C SER A 297 1.10 11.69 14.01
N ASN A 298 1.98 11.61 13.02
CA ASN A 298 2.58 10.36 12.56
C ASN A 298 3.48 9.73 13.63
N ALA A 299 4.31 10.51 14.33
CA ALA A 299 5.13 10.01 15.43
C ALA A 299 4.25 9.41 16.54
N ILE A 300 3.17 10.11 16.92
CA ILE A 300 2.18 9.60 17.89
C ILE A 300 1.56 8.29 17.39
N ALA A 301 1.17 8.21 16.12
CA ALA A 301 0.64 6.98 15.52
C ALA A 301 1.65 5.80 15.50
N HIS A 302 2.96 6.08 15.61
CA HIS A 302 4.04 5.09 15.70
C HIS A 302 4.56 4.88 17.13
N GLY A 303 3.79 5.29 18.15
CA GLY A 303 4.11 5.00 19.55
C GLY A 303 5.01 6.03 20.24
N VAL A 304 5.34 7.15 19.59
CA VAL A 304 6.08 8.25 20.22
C VAL A 304 5.13 9.05 21.12
N ASN A 305 5.46 9.19 22.39
CA ASN A 305 4.68 10.02 23.31
C ASN A 305 4.83 11.51 22.98
N ALA A 306 3.84 12.34 23.31
CA ALA A 306 3.93 13.78 23.09
C ALA A 306 3.53 14.56 24.35
N ALA A 307 4.25 15.65 24.64
CA ALA A 307 3.92 16.54 25.76
C ALA A 307 3.93 18.00 25.31
N PHE A 308 2.76 18.64 25.40
CA PHE A 308 2.56 20.06 25.13
C PHE A 308 2.54 20.81 26.46
N PHE A 309 3.70 21.31 26.89
CA PHE A 309 3.83 22.21 28.03
C PHE A 309 3.61 23.66 27.57
N SER A 310 2.45 23.87 26.93
CA SER A 310 2.07 25.06 26.18
C SER A 310 0.55 25.27 26.24
N ALA A 311 0.12 26.43 25.75
CA ALA A 311 -1.24 26.71 25.30
C ALA A 311 -1.17 27.52 24.01
N ASN A 312 -2.31 27.69 23.36
CA ASN A 312 -2.39 28.31 22.04
C ASN A 312 -1.55 27.58 20.99
N SER A 313 -1.25 26.30 21.21
CA SER A 313 -0.46 25.51 20.26
C SER A 313 -1.29 25.11 19.06
N MET A 314 -0.66 25.08 17.87
CA MET A 314 -1.35 24.76 16.60
C MET A 314 -2.55 25.66 16.30
N TYR A 315 -2.54 26.93 16.70
CA TYR A 315 -3.67 27.82 16.45
C TYR A 315 -3.75 28.27 14.99
N TRP A 316 -2.63 28.76 14.44
CA TRP A 316 -2.53 29.19 13.05
C TRP A 316 -1.86 28.13 12.18
N GLN A 317 -2.50 27.78 11.06
CA GLN A 317 -1.82 27.08 9.97
C GLN A 317 -0.94 28.06 9.20
N ILE A 318 0.34 27.70 9.01
CA ILE A 318 1.28 28.44 8.16
C ILE A 318 1.78 27.60 6.99
N ARG A 319 2.39 28.28 6.01
CA ARG A 319 3.24 27.65 5.00
C ARG A 319 4.67 28.15 5.11
N LEU A 320 5.60 27.29 4.69
CA LEU A 320 7.01 27.61 4.57
C LEU A 320 7.39 27.62 3.08
N GLU A 321 8.06 28.68 2.65
CA GLU A 321 8.50 28.90 1.28
C GLU A 321 10.01 29.15 1.23
N SER A 322 10.58 29.01 0.03
CA SER A 322 11.97 29.43 -0.23
C SER A 322 12.10 30.95 -0.17
N ASN A 323 13.28 31.45 0.21
CA ASN A 323 13.62 32.85 0.00
C ASN A 323 13.87 33.15 -1.50
N SER A 324 14.16 34.42 -1.80
CA SER A 324 14.45 34.89 -3.17
C SER A 324 15.68 34.25 -3.82
N ALA A 325 16.58 33.65 -3.04
CA ALA A 325 17.73 32.89 -3.51
C ALA A 325 17.43 31.38 -3.72
N GLY A 326 16.21 30.94 -3.45
CA GLY A 326 15.79 29.54 -3.59
C GLY A 326 16.03 28.66 -2.35
N THR A 327 16.62 29.20 -1.28
CA THR A 327 16.84 28.45 -0.03
C THR A 327 15.50 28.17 0.65
N ALA A 328 15.14 26.89 0.77
CA ALA A 328 13.87 26.44 1.33
C ALA A 328 13.66 26.87 2.80
N ASN A 329 12.38 26.99 3.19
CA ASN A 329 11.93 27.21 4.57
C ASN A 329 12.49 28.49 5.22
N ARG A 330 12.69 29.54 4.43
CA ARG A 330 13.20 30.84 4.89
C ARG A 330 12.12 31.92 4.94
N VAL A 331 10.95 31.65 4.35
CA VAL A 331 9.80 32.56 4.37
C VAL A 331 8.63 31.84 5.02
N GLU A 332 8.08 32.43 6.07
CA GLU A 332 6.86 32.00 6.74
C GLU A 332 5.69 32.81 6.19
N VAL A 333 4.65 32.10 5.76
CA VAL A 333 3.45 32.67 5.15
C VAL A 333 2.27 32.46 6.08
N GLY A 334 1.55 33.55 6.37
CA GLY A 334 0.38 33.55 7.23
C GLY A 334 -0.59 34.67 6.88
N TYR A 335 -1.65 34.34 6.15
CA TYR A 335 -2.73 35.30 5.81
C TYR A 335 -3.73 35.46 6.97
N LYS A 336 -3.82 34.49 7.87
CA LYS A 336 -4.63 34.51 9.08
C LYS A 336 -6.10 34.85 8.75
N ASP A 337 -6.66 35.85 9.42
CA ASP A 337 -8.03 36.32 9.20
C ASP A 337 -8.28 36.82 7.77
N SER A 338 -7.22 37.25 7.06
CA SER A 338 -7.34 37.70 5.65
C SER A 338 -7.36 36.57 4.62
N SER A 339 -7.17 35.31 5.05
CA SER A 339 -7.06 34.15 4.15
C SER A 339 -8.25 33.94 3.22
N GLN A 340 -9.44 34.42 3.58
CA GLN A 340 -10.67 34.30 2.78
C GLN A 340 -11.17 35.63 2.21
N PHE A 341 -10.47 36.75 2.47
CA PHE A 341 -10.89 38.05 1.94
C PHE A 341 -10.77 38.05 0.42
N ASN A 342 -11.69 38.68 -0.30
CA ASN A 342 -11.60 38.81 -1.76
C ASN A 342 -10.80 40.06 -2.19
N THR A 343 -10.23 40.80 -1.24
CA THR A 343 -9.43 42.00 -1.44
C THR A 343 -8.11 41.91 -0.67
N PRO A 344 -7.06 42.60 -1.14
CA PRO A 344 -5.79 42.67 -0.44
C PRO A 344 -5.92 43.00 1.07
N PRO A 345 -5.06 42.41 1.93
CA PRO A 345 -3.93 41.58 1.55
C PRO A 345 -4.31 40.11 1.26
N GLY A 346 -5.60 39.75 1.24
CA GLY A 346 -6.11 38.43 0.86
C GLY A 346 -6.65 38.34 -0.59
N PRO A 347 -7.20 37.17 -0.99
CA PRO A 347 -7.25 35.94 -0.20
C PRO A 347 -5.87 35.30 -0.15
N ASP A 348 -5.74 34.30 0.71
CA ASP A 348 -4.63 33.36 0.59
C ASP A 348 -4.69 32.72 -0.82
N PRO A 349 -3.60 32.72 -1.61
CA PRO A 349 -3.59 32.11 -2.95
C PRO A 349 -3.99 30.63 -3.01
N MET A 350 -3.92 29.91 -1.88
CA MET A 350 -4.36 28.51 -1.80
C MET A 350 -5.85 28.36 -1.49
N TYR A 351 -6.57 29.43 -1.13
CA TYR A 351 -8.00 29.38 -0.84
C TYR A 351 -8.80 29.05 -2.10
N GLY A 352 -9.57 27.97 -2.06
CA GLY A 352 -10.29 27.42 -3.21
C GLY A 352 -9.42 26.63 -4.20
N VAL A 353 -8.10 26.58 -3.98
CA VAL A 353 -7.15 25.82 -4.83
C VAL A 353 -6.68 24.56 -4.10
N ASN A 354 -6.09 24.73 -2.91
CA ASN A 354 -5.71 23.66 -2.01
C ASN A 354 -6.02 24.06 -0.57
N ASN A 355 -7.28 23.83 -0.20
CA ASN A 355 -7.82 24.19 1.11
C ASN A 355 -7.07 23.56 2.30
N ALA A 356 -6.38 22.44 2.09
CA ALA A 356 -5.66 21.76 3.15
C ALA A 356 -4.44 22.55 3.67
N ILE A 357 -3.92 23.51 2.90
CA ILE A 357 -2.74 24.32 3.26
C ILE A 357 -3.03 25.82 3.32
N VAL A 358 -4.30 26.20 3.38
CA VAL A 358 -4.71 27.61 3.57
C VAL A 358 -4.26 28.08 4.94
N THR A 359 -3.64 29.26 5.00
CA THR A 359 -3.03 29.79 6.22
C THR A 359 -4.04 30.51 7.10
N SER A 360 -5.06 29.76 7.54
CA SER A 360 -6.12 30.19 8.46
C SER A 360 -5.96 29.53 9.84
N ARG A 361 -6.90 29.77 10.76
CA ARG A 361 -6.98 28.95 11.98
C ARG A 361 -7.20 27.49 11.60
N TRP A 362 -6.56 26.59 12.33
CA TRP A 362 -6.66 25.15 12.10
C TRP A 362 -8.11 24.63 12.23
N ARG A 363 -8.83 25.11 13.24
CA ARG A 363 -10.23 24.73 13.52
C ARG A 363 -11.25 25.22 12.50
N ASP A 364 -10.96 26.31 11.80
CA ASP A 364 -11.93 26.96 10.92
C ASP A 364 -11.91 26.34 9.52
N ALA A 365 -13.05 26.40 8.83
CA ALA A 365 -13.06 26.16 7.40
C ALA A 365 -12.10 27.16 6.71
N PRO A 366 -11.34 26.75 5.68
CA PRO A 366 -11.51 25.48 4.96
C PRO A 366 -10.62 24.34 5.46
N VAL A 367 -9.84 24.54 6.53
CA VAL A 367 -8.93 23.52 7.07
C VAL A 367 -9.69 22.51 7.93
N SER A 368 -10.55 23.01 8.84
CA SER A 368 -11.47 22.21 9.65
C SER A 368 -10.82 21.05 10.42
N GLN A 369 -9.64 21.29 10.98
CA GLN A 369 -8.90 20.33 11.80
C GLN A 369 -8.50 20.98 13.13
N PRO A 370 -9.39 21.01 14.13
CA PRO A 370 -9.13 21.70 15.38
C PRO A 370 -7.96 21.08 16.16
N GLU A 371 -7.36 21.90 17.00
CA GLU A 371 -6.15 21.64 17.78
C GLU A 371 -6.37 20.50 18.77
N ASN A 372 -7.56 20.46 19.39
CA ASN A 372 -7.92 19.44 20.36
C ASN A 372 -7.94 18.04 19.78
N ALA A 373 -8.04 17.88 18.44
CA ALA A 373 -7.95 16.56 17.80
C ALA A 373 -6.58 15.88 17.98
N VAL A 374 -5.52 16.67 18.22
CA VAL A 374 -4.16 16.15 18.47
C VAL A 374 -3.74 16.41 19.92
N ILE A 375 -4.03 17.59 20.46
CA ILE A 375 -3.48 18.02 21.76
C ILE A 375 -4.41 17.65 22.94
N GLY A 376 -5.69 17.35 22.66
CA GLY A 376 -6.72 17.08 23.67
C GLY A 376 -7.41 18.35 24.20
N VAL A 377 -6.73 19.49 24.15
CA VAL A 377 -7.25 20.83 24.49
C VAL A 377 -7.07 21.80 23.31
N MET A 378 -7.76 22.93 23.36
CA MET A 378 -7.72 23.93 22.30
C MET A 378 -7.92 25.35 22.86
N TYR A 379 -7.23 26.32 22.27
CA TYR A 379 -7.23 27.74 22.69
C TYR A 379 -8.62 28.33 22.86
N GLN A 380 -8.76 29.12 23.92
CA GLN A 380 -9.99 29.86 24.23
C GLN A 380 -9.80 31.38 24.29
N ASP A 381 -8.83 31.90 25.06
CA ASP A 381 -8.61 33.35 25.25
C ASP A 381 -7.28 33.64 25.99
N GLN A 382 -6.95 34.92 26.09
CA GLN A 382 -5.91 35.48 26.96
C GLN A 382 -6.47 35.86 28.34
N VAL A 383 -5.57 36.00 29.32
CA VAL A 383 -5.87 36.49 30.67
C VAL A 383 -5.07 37.76 31.03
N GLN A 384 -5.69 38.70 31.75
CA GLN A 384 -5.03 39.94 32.21
C GLN A 384 -4.05 39.74 33.38
N ARG A 385 -4.15 38.60 34.08
CA ARG A 385 -3.29 38.22 35.20
C ARG A 385 -3.11 36.71 35.17
N ASN A 386 -2.06 36.22 35.81
CA ASN A 386 -1.87 34.78 35.97
C ASN A 386 -2.87 34.22 37.01
N TYR A 387 -3.34 33.00 36.79
CA TYR A 387 -4.26 32.27 37.64
C TYR A 387 -3.61 31.01 38.21
N ASP A 388 -4.27 30.41 39.19
CA ASP A 388 -3.81 29.18 39.82
C ASP A 388 -4.03 27.98 38.89
N TYR A 389 -3.08 27.04 38.89
CA TYR A 389 -3.33 25.69 38.40
C TYR A 389 -4.10 24.91 39.48
N VAL A 390 -5.31 24.45 39.17
CA VAL A 390 -6.21 23.78 40.12
C VAL A 390 -6.30 22.30 39.76
N VAL A 391 -5.68 21.47 40.59
CA VAL A 391 -5.53 20.03 40.36
C VAL A 391 -6.90 19.33 40.33
N GLN A 392 -7.06 18.44 39.35
CA GLN A 392 -8.15 17.48 39.23
C GLN A 392 -7.59 16.07 39.06
N ASN A 393 -8.37 15.05 39.43
CA ASN A 393 -7.94 13.65 39.36
C ASN A 393 -6.57 13.42 40.03
N ALA A 394 -6.40 13.92 41.26
CA ALA A 394 -5.14 13.89 42.00
C ALA A 394 -4.57 12.46 42.23
N GLY A 395 -5.41 11.43 42.09
CA GLY A 395 -4.98 10.02 42.11
C GLY A 395 -4.24 9.54 40.85
N ASN A 396 -4.18 10.36 39.80
CA ASN A 396 -3.45 10.03 38.58
C ASN A 396 -1.93 9.94 38.84
N TRP A 397 -1.26 9.01 38.15
CA TRP A 397 0.17 8.76 38.30
C TRP A 397 1.05 9.99 38.04
N ILE A 398 0.60 10.94 37.22
CA ILE A 398 1.35 12.18 36.99
C ILE A 398 1.57 12.98 38.27
N TYR A 399 0.65 12.87 39.24
CA TYR A 399 0.72 13.58 40.52
C TYR A 399 1.38 12.77 41.65
N ALA A 400 1.88 11.56 41.35
CA ALA A 400 2.53 10.71 42.34
C ALA A 400 3.71 11.42 43.02
N GLY A 401 3.67 11.51 44.35
CA GLY A 401 4.73 12.13 45.15
C GLY A 401 4.82 13.66 45.04
N THR A 402 3.84 14.33 44.43
CA THR A 402 3.77 15.81 44.37
C THR A 402 3.29 16.45 45.67
N GLY A 403 2.52 15.69 46.48
CA GLY A 403 1.78 16.21 47.63
C GLY A 403 0.47 16.92 47.26
N PHE A 404 0.10 16.96 45.97
CA PHE A 404 -1.18 17.53 45.55
C PHE A 404 -2.35 16.63 45.95
N ALA A 405 -3.39 17.27 46.49
CA ALA A 405 -4.72 16.70 46.69
C ALA A 405 -5.70 17.28 45.65
N GLU A 406 -6.86 16.66 45.53
CA GLU A 406 -7.94 17.15 44.67
C GLU A 406 -8.28 18.61 45.02
N GLY A 407 -8.33 19.48 44.01
CA GLY A 407 -8.57 20.91 44.21
C GLY A 407 -7.38 21.71 44.75
N THR A 408 -6.15 21.15 44.78
CA THR A 408 -4.96 21.92 45.15
C THR A 408 -4.75 23.08 44.17
N HIS A 409 -4.57 24.28 44.72
CA HIS A 409 -4.25 25.50 43.98
C HIS A 409 -2.75 25.73 43.94
N VAL A 410 -2.19 25.88 42.74
CA VAL A 410 -0.78 26.26 42.53
C VAL A 410 -0.72 27.65 41.89
N PRO A 411 -0.30 28.69 42.63
CA PRO A 411 -0.40 30.06 42.15
C PRO A 411 0.43 30.38 40.91
N GLY A 412 -0.18 31.14 39.99
CA GLY A 412 0.53 31.85 38.91
C GLY A 412 1.02 30.99 37.73
N ILE A 413 0.55 29.76 37.61
CA ILE A 413 0.95 28.81 36.56
C ILE A 413 0.08 28.93 35.29
N VAL A 414 -1.17 29.40 35.42
CA VAL A 414 -2.11 29.51 34.28
C VAL A 414 -2.07 30.92 33.70
N GLY A 415 -1.58 31.05 32.47
CA GLY A 415 -1.46 32.29 31.71
C GLY A 415 -0.34 32.17 30.67
N TYR A 416 0.00 33.21 29.91
CA TYR A 416 -0.81 34.38 29.56
C TYR A 416 -2.04 34.00 28.72
N GLU A 417 -1.97 32.83 28.08
CA GLU A 417 -3.05 32.19 27.32
C GLU A 417 -3.35 30.83 27.91
N TYR A 418 -4.59 30.39 27.69
CA TYR A 418 -5.04 29.12 28.18
C TYR A 418 -5.87 28.36 27.16
N ASP A 419 -5.72 27.04 27.22
CA ASP A 419 -6.53 26.10 26.46
C ASP A 419 -7.51 25.40 27.40
N LYS A 420 -8.60 24.91 26.82
CA LYS A 420 -9.62 24.15 27.54
C LYS A 420 -10.02 22.90 26.77
N VAL A 421 -10.76 22.03 27.44
CA VAL A 421 -11.47 20.93 26.78
C VAL A 421 -12.71 21.48 26.07
N TRP A 422 -12.93 21.00 24.83
CA TRP A 422 -14.07 21.38 24.00
C TRP A 422 -14.93 20.18 23.66
N SER A 423 -16.26 20.33 23.80
CA SER A 423 -17.21 19.33 23.33
C SER A 423 -17.61 19.63 21.87
N ASN A 424 -16.66 19.45 20.95
CA ASN A 424 -16.83 19.74 19.52
C ASN A 424 -16.84 18.48 18.64
N GLY A 425 -16.82 17.28 19.23
CA GLY A 425 -16.75 16.00 18.52
C GLY A 425 -15.34 15.56 18.08
N PHE A 426 -14.31 16.39 18.33
CA PHE A 426 -12.93 16.10 17.94
C PHE A 426 -12.01 15.76 19.12
N SER A 427 -12.47 15.91 20.37
CA SER A 427 -11.65 15.51 21.52
C SER A 427 -11.35 14.01 21.49
N PRO A 428 -10.10 13.59 21.74
CA PRO A 428 -9.69 12.19 21.73
C PRO A 428 -10.50 11.33 22.71
N PRO A 429 -10.87 10.09 22.34
CA PRO A 429 -11.49 9.16 23.26
C PRO A 429 -10.60 8.90 24.49
N GLY A 430 -11.22 8.75 25.67
CA GLY A 430 -10.49 8.45 26.91
C GLY A 430 -9.68 9.61 27.50
N LEU A 431 -9.89 10.84 27.02
CA LEU A 431 -9.25 12.05 27.55
C LEU A 431 -9.56 12.22 29.05
N THR A 432 -8.51 12.25 29.86
CA THR A 432 -8.56 12.54 31.29
C THR A 432 -8.23 14.00 31.53
N VAL A 433 -9.10 14.72 32.24
CA VAL A 433 -8.87 16.11 32.67
C VAL A 433 -8.08 16.12 33.97
N LEU A 434 -6.91 16.72 33.97
CA LEU A 434 -5.97 16.71 35.09
C LEU A 434 -5.98 18.04 35.86
N SER A 435 -6.53 19.11 35.27
CA SER A 435 -6.80 20.35 35.98
C SER A 435 -8.09 21.00 35.50
N ASN A 436 -8.70 21.78 36.39
CA ASN A 436 -9.84 22.62 36.06
C ASN A 436 -9.71 23.97 36.75
N SER A 437 -8.88 24.82 36.16
CA SER A 437 -8.48 26.12 36.69
C SER A 437 -9.47 27.21 36.30
N PRO A 438 -10.18 27.84 37.25
CA PRO A 438 -11.05 28.97 36.94
C PRO A 438 -10.24 30.17 36.46
N VAL A 439 -10.64 30.75 35.33
CA VAL A 439 -10.00 31.93 34.75
C VAL A 439 -11.05 32.94 34.28
N VAL A 440 -10.63 34.19 34.10
CA VAL A 440 -11.44 35.22 33.44
C VAL A 440 -10.69 35.68 32.19
N GLY A 441 -11.19 35.28 31.03
CA GLY A 441 -10.67 35.71 29.75
C GLY A 441 -11.05 37.17 29.47
N CYS A 442 -10.09 37.92 28.92
CA CYS A 442 -10.17 39.38 28.86
C CYS A 442 -10.38 39.95 27.46
N CYS A 443 -9.95 39.22 26.45
CA CYS A 443 -9.38 39.85 25.28
C CYS A 443 -10.14 39.45 24.02
N GLU A 444 -10.68 38.23 24.00
CA GLU A 444 -11.62 37.74 22.97
C GLU A 444 -13.06 37.58 23.50
N GLY A 445 -13.32 38.04 24.73
CA GLY A 445 -14.68 38.13 25.28
C GLY A 445 -15.21 36.84 25.89
N SER A 446 -14.35 35.88 26.22
CA SER A 446 -14.79 34.60 26.83
C SER A 446 -15.33 34.75 28.26
N GLY A 447 -14.95 35.81 29.00
CA GLY A 447 -15.42 36.05 30.36
C GLY A 447 -15.01 34.92 31.32
N ASN A 448 -15.92 34.49 32.20
CA ASN A 448 -15.65 33.38 33.13
C ASN A 448 -15.49 32.06 32.36
N SER A 449 -14.35 31.40 32.52
CA SER A 449 -13.98 30.19 31.80
C SER A 449 -13.08 29.29 32.65
N PHE A 450 -12.52 28.23 32.04
CA PHE A 450 -11.59 27.31 32.67
C PHE A 450 -10.41 27.01 31.75
N SER A 451 -9.23 26.84 32.34
CA SER A 451 -8.07 26.20 31.73
C SER A 451 -8.02 24.73 32.18
N ASN A 452 -7.69 23.84 31.26
CA ASN A 452 -7.58 22.41 31.53
C ASN A 452 -6.24 21.85 31.07
N SER A 453 -5.57 21.10 31.94
CA SER A 453 -4.57 20.12 31.53
C SER A 453 -5.23 18.78 31.27
N THR A 454 -4.66 17.99 30.35
CA THR A 454 -5.24 16.72 29.94
C THR A 454 -4.20 15.66 29.61
N LEU A 455 -4.63 14.40 29.67
CA LEU A 455 -3.87 13.22 29.25
C LEU A 455 -4.78 12.26 28.49
N TYR A 456 -4.34 11.74 27.34
CA TYR A 456 -5.01 10.62 26.66
C TYR A 456 -4.00 9.60 26.11
N THR A 457 -4.51 8.42 25.77
CA THR A 457 -3.73 7.37 25.10
C THR A 457 -4.23 7.22 23.66
N ALA A 458 -3.34 7.39 22.69
CA ALA A 458 -3.60 7.20 21.28
C ALA A 458 -3.79 5.71 20.94
N PRO A 459 -4.39 5.36 19.79
CA PRO A 459 -4.56 3.96 19.37
C PRO A 459 -3.26 3.15 19.27
N SER A 460 -2.12 3.82 19.05
CA SER A 460 -0.78 3.23 19.04
C SER A 460 -0.25 2.84 20.42
N GLY A 461 -0.94 3.24 21.50
CA GLY A 461 -0.45 3.16 22.88
C GLY A 461 0.39 4.36 23.32
N ALA A 462 0.74 5.29 22.43
CA ALA A 462 1.40 6.54 22.79
C ALA A 462 0.51 7.38 23.72
N GLN A 463 1.12 8.05 24.69
CA GLN A 463 0.43 8.98 25.58
C GLN A 463 0.68 10.43 25.15
N VAL A 464 -0.35 11.26 25.26
CA VAL A 464 -0.29 12.68 24.92
C VAL A 464 -0.77 13.53 26.09
N PHE A 465 0.12 14.37 26.61
CA PHE A 465 -0.15 15.31 27.69
C PHE A 465 -0.23 16.74 27.17
N ALA A 466 -1.14 17.54 27.72
CA ALA A 466 -1.19 18.99 27.51
C ALA A 466 -1.35 19.72 28.86
N SER A 467 -0.57 20.78 29.08
CA SER A 467 -0.65 21.61 30.30
C SER A 467 -1.81 22.59 30.29
N GLY A 468 -2.26 23.02 29.10
CA GLY A 468 -3.33 24.00 28.91
C GLY A 468 -2.95 25.44 29.30
N THR A 469 -1.65 25.72 29.41
CA THR A 469 -1.09 27.03 29.76
C THR A 469 0.29 27.23 29.13
N ILE A 470 0.56 28.45 28.64
CA ILE A 470 1.88 28.86 28.13
C ILE A 470 2.93 28.87 29.25
N GLN A 471 2.53 29.29 30.46
CA GLN A 471 3.44 29.60 31.57
C GLN A 471 3.87 28.38 32.40
N TRP A 472 3.63 27.14 31.93
CA TRP A 472 4.00 25.94 32.68
C TRP A 472 5.47 25.94 33.13
N SER A 473 6.38 26.39 32.26
CA SER A 473 7.82 26.43 32.52
C SER A 473 8.23 27.34 33.69
N TRP A 474 7.40 28.32 34.06
CA TRP A 474 7.66 29.21 35.20
C TRP A 474 7.52 28.49 36.55
N GLY A 475 6.82 27.34 36.57
CA GLY A 475 6.78 26.44 37.71
C GLY A 475 8.07 25.62 37.89
N LEU A 476 8.97 25.60 36.90
CA LEU A 476 10.14 24.74 36.87
C LEU A 476 11.44 25.44 37.29
N ASP A 477 11.67 26.67 36.83
CA ASP A 477 12.87 27.47 37.15
C ASP A 477 12.51 28.96 37.22
N GLY A 478 13.18 29.68 38.14
CA GLY A 478 12.85 31.07 38.49
C GLY A 478 13.48 32.14 37.59
N PHE A 479 14.09 31.79 36.46
CA PHE A 479 14.82 32.75 35.61
C PHE A 479 13.94 33.88 35.07
N THR A 480 12.68 33.59 34.72
CA THR A 480 11.78 34.57 34.11
C THR A 480 10.82 35.18 35.11
N ALA A 481 10.20 34.33 35.93
CA ALA A 481 9.28 34.70 36.98
C ALA A 481 9.40 33.73 38.15
N ASN A 482 9.15 34.19 39.37
CA ASN A 482 9.31 33.37 40.58
C ASN A 482 8.00 32.65 40.96
N PHE A 483 7.62 31.65 40.14
CA PHE A 483 6.46 30.77 40.39
C PHE A 483 6.88 29.31 40.61
N VAL A 484 8.16 29.07 40.92
CA VAL A 484 8.73 27.73 41.08
C VAL A 484 7.95 26.94 42.12
N ASN A 485 7.52 25.73 41.75
CA ASN A 485 6.73 24.86 42.61
C ASN A 485 7.21 23.41 42.51
N ALA A 486 7.58 22.83 43.65
CA ALA A 486 8.09 21.45 43.73
C ALA A 486 7.09 20.40 43.21
N GLY A 487 5.78 20.63 43.36
CA GLY A 487 4.75 19.74 42.84
C GLY A 487 4.64 19.82 41.31
N ILE A 488 4.79 21.00 40.70
CA ILE A 488 4.86 21.15 39.22
C ILE A 488 6.14 20.53 38.66
N GLN A 489 7.28 20.74 39.32
CA GLN A 489 8.53 20.07 38.98
C GLN A 489 8.38 18.54 39.03
N LYS A 490 7.79 18.02 40.12
CA LYS A 490 7.58 16.59 40.29
C LYS A 490 6.56 16.02 39.29
N THR A 491 5.51 16.76 38.98
CA THR A 491 4.52 16.40 37.94
C THR A 491 5.19 16.26 36.58
N THR A 492 5.99 17.26 36.20
CA THR A 492 6.76 17.25 34.96
C THR A 492 7.75 16.08 34.95
N ALA A 493 8.45 15.85 36.06
CA ALA A 493 9.41 14.76 36.17
C ALA A 493 8.77 13.38 36.02
N ASN A 494 7.56 13.18 36.57
CA ASN A 494 6.80 11.94 36.40
C ASN A 494 6.44 11.73 34.93
N ILE A 495 5.92 12.76 34.25
CA ILE A 495 5.56 12.71 32.83
C ILE A 495 6.78 12.36 31.98
N LEU A 496 7.90 13.09 32.16
CA LEU A 496 9.13 12.83 31.42
C LEU A 496 9.65 11.42 31.68
N ALA A 497 9.64 10.95 32.93
CA ALA A 497 10.07 9.59 33.26
C ALA A 497 9.21 8.51 32.57
N ALA A 498 7.89 8.66 32.59
CA ALA A 498 6.98 7.71 31.95
C ALA A 498 7.10 7.72 30.42
N PHE A 499 7.22 8.90 29.82
CA PHE A 499 7.20 9.06 28.36
C PHE A 499 8.55 8.78 27.70
N SER A 500 9.65 8.89 28.45
CA SER A 500 11.02 8.62 27.97
C SER A 500 11.55 7.22 28.34
N ALA A 501 10.84 6.49 29.21
CA ALA A 501 11.18 5.12 29.57
C ALA A 501 11.17 4.19 28.34
N GLY A 502 12.10 3.24 28.31
CA GLY A 502 12.23 2.34 27.16
C GLY A 502 11.05 1.40 27.03
N THR A 503 10.42 1.41 25.87
CA THR A 503 9.59 0.29 25.42
C THR A 503 10.49 -0.92 25.19
N THR A 504 9.98 -2.11 25.51
CA THR A 504 10.64 -3.40 25.30
C THR A 504 11.11 -3.53 23.85
N THR A 505 12.34 -4.01 23.62
CA THR A 505 12.86 -4.29 22.28
C THR A 505 11.93 -5.27 21.55
N ALA A 506 11.41 -4.89 20.38
CA ALA A 506 10.55 -5.75 19.57
C ALA A 506 10.77 -5.47 18.07
N PRO A 507 10.74 -6.51 17.22
CA PRO A 507 10.72 -6.32 15.78
C PRO A 507 9.33 -5.81 15.33
N ALA A 508 9.30 -5.04 14.25
CA ALA A 508 8.07 -4.53 13.64
C ALA A 508 8.23 -4.49 12.12
N VAL A 509 7.16 -4.78 11.38
CA VAL A 509 7.21 -4.92 9.91
C VAL A 509 6.43 -3.79 9.24
N SER A 510 7.05 -3.18 8.23
CA SER A 510 6.37 -2.31 7.27
C SER A 510 6.55 -2.85 5.85
N LEU A 511 5.49 -2.81 5.04
CA LEU A 511 5.46 -3.32 3.67
C LEU A 511 5.09 -2.18 2.72
N ALA A 512 5.90 -1.95 1.69
CA ALA A 512 5.63 -0.91 0.70
C ALA A 512 5.91 -1.42 -0.74
N PRO A 513 4.90 -1.44 -1.63
CA PRO A 513 3.47 -1.21 -1.36
C PRO A 513 2.80 -2.36 -0.59
N THR A 514 1.63 -2.12 0.02
CA THR A 514 0.80 -3.14 0.72
C THR A 514 -0.07 -3.97 -0.21
N GLY A 515 -0.07 -3.66 -1.51
CA GLY A 515 -0.75 -4.42 -2.54
C GLY A 515 -0.08 -4.26 -3.90
N LEU A 516 -0.09 -5.32 -4.70
CA LEU A 516 0.38 -5.34 -6.08
C LEU A 516 -0.81 -5.57 -7.02
N VAL A 517 -0.95 -4.67 -7.99
CA VAL A 517 -2.01 -4.72 -9.00
C VAL A 517 -1.37 -4.93 -10.37
N PHE A 518 -1.64 -6.09 -10.96
CA PHE A 518 -1.22 -6.42 -12.31
C PHE A 518 -2.33 -6.06 -13.30
N GLY A 519 -1.93 -5.60 -14.50
CA GLY A 519 -2.87 -5.31 -15.58
C GLY A 519 -3.53 -6.56 -16.15
N SER A 520 -4.28 -6.39 -17.24
CA SER A 520 -4.81 -7.52 -18.01
C SER A 520 -3.67 -8.31 -18.62
N GLN A 521 -3.63 -9.61 -18.34
CA GLN A 521 -2.64 -10.54 -18.86
C GLN A 521 -3.36 -11.69 -19.57
N LEU A 522 -2.87 -12.13 -20.73
CA LEU A 522 -3.49 -13.27 -21.41
C LEU A 522 -3.31 -14.53 -20.55
N VAL A 523 -4.33 -15.39 -20.45
CA VAL A 523 -4.27 -16.65 -19.70
C VAL A 523 -2.99 -17.41 -20.08
N GLY A 524 -2.29 -17.97 -19.09
CA GLY A 524 -1.04 -18.72 -19.22
C GLY A 524 0.17 -17.92 -19.72
N THR A 525 0.10 -16.58 -19.82
CA THR A 525 1.27 -15.74 -20.12
C THR A 525 1.71 -14.97 -18.89
N THR A 526 3.01 -14.76 -18.73
CA THR A 526 3.58 -14.17 -17.50
C THR A 526 3.80 -12.66 -17.65
N SER A 527 3.39 -11.90 -16.64
CA SER A 527 3.59 -10.46 -16.56
C SER A 527 5.05 -10.06 -16.34
N GLY A 528 5.32 -8.75 -16.43
CA GLY A 528 6.51 -8.16 -15.81
C GLY A 528 6.50 -8.34 -14.29
N THR A 529 7.69 -8.30 -13.68
CA THR A 529 7.86 -8.38 -12.22
C THR A 529 7.43 -7.08 -11.54
N GLN A 530 6.69 -7.17 -10.43
CA GLN A 530 6.50 -6.07 -9.47
C GLN A 530 7.12 -6.47 -8.13
N SER A 531 7.56 -5.50 -7.32
CA SER A 531 8.26 -5.76 -6.06
C SER A 531 7.59 -5.08 -4.87
N VAL A 532 7.67 -5.72 -3.71
CA VAL A 532 7.41 -5.14 -2.40
C VAL A 532 8.70 -5.06 -1.61
N THR A 533 8.92 -3.93 -0.95
CA THR A 533 9.98 -3.77 0.05
C THR A 533 9.40 -4.08 1.42
N LEU A 534 10.02 -5.04 2.11
CA LEU A 534 9.81 -5.28 3.53
C LEU A 534 10.88 -4.53 4.32
N THR A 535 10.46 -3.74 5.29
CA THR A 535 11.33 -2.99 6.20
C THR A 535 11.09 -3.47 7.64
N ASN A 536 12.15 -3.83 8.35
CA ASN A 536 12.08 -3.99 9.81
C ASN A 536 12.08 -2.59 10.44
N SER A 537 10.88 -2.10 10.77
CA SER A 537 10.64 -0.81 11.41
C SER A 537 10.76 -0.85 12.94
N GLY A 538 10.98 -2.04 13.51
CA GLY A 538 11.20 -2.23 14.94
C GLY A 538 12.63 -1.94 15.38
N ASN A 539 12.88 -2.13 16.67
CA ASN A 539 14.18 -1.89 17.31
C ASN A 539 14.87 -3.18 17.78
N ALA A 540 14.34 -4.34 17.37
CA ALA A 540 14.99 -5.65 17.50
C ALA A 540 15.12 -6.32 16.11
N PRO A 541 16.05 -7.29 15.93
CA PRO A 541 16.15 -8.06 14.69
C PRO A 541 14.84 -8.81 14.40
N LEU A 542 14.39 -8.75 13.15
CA LEU A 542 13.20 -9.45 12.67
C LEU A 542 13.61 -10.83 12.14
N THR A 543 12.99 -11.87 12.67
CA THR A 543 13.15 -13.25 12.22
C THR A 543 12.01 -13.62 11.29
N ILE A 544 12.32 -13.90 10.02
CA ILE A 544 11.32 -14.35 9.04
C ILE A 544 11.35 -15.88 8.99
N SER A 545 10.20 -16.50 9.22
CA SER A 545 10.03 -17.96 9.19
C SER A 545 9.54 -18.46 7.82
N SER A 546 8.77 -17.66 7.07
CA SER A 546 8.30 -18.05 5.73
C SER A 546 7.88 -16.85 4.88
N VAL A 547 7.98 -16.99 3.56
CA VAL A 547 7.38 -16.10 2.55
C VAL A 547 6.68 -16.98 1.52
N ALA A 548 5.36 -16.90 1.42
CA ALA A 548 4.56 -17.76 0.55
C ALA A 548 3.44 -16.99 -0.15
N VAL A 549 3.04 -17.42 -1.34
CA VAL A 549 1.81 -16.96 -1.98
C VAL A 549 0.66 -17.82 -1.48
N THR A 550 -0.41 -17.21 -0.98
CA THR A 550 -1.61 -17.86 -0.45
C THR A 550 -2.87 -17.22 -1.05
N GLY A 551 -4.04 -17.81 -0.75
CA GLY A 551 -5.33 -17.31 -1.20
C GLY A 551 -5.88 -18.03 -2.44
N ALA A 552 -7.05 -17.57 -2.90
CA ALA A 552 -7.90 -18.29 -3.86
C ALA A 552 -7.20 -18.64 -5.18
N ASN A 553 -6.29 -17.78 -5.66
CA ASN A 553 -5.63 -17.94 -6.95
C ASN A 553 -4.11 -17.93 -6.82
N ALA A 554 -3.58 -18.49 -5.73
CA ALA A 554 -2.14 -18.49 -5.44
C ALA A 554 -1.29 -19.08 -6.58
N GLY A 555 -1.80 -20.10 -7.28
CA GLY A 555 -1.12 -20.74 -8.42
C GLY A 555 -0.89 -19.83 -9.63
N ASP A 556 -1.52 -18.65 -9.66
CA ASP A 556 -1.35 -17.65 -10.71
C ASP A 556 -0.25 -16.64 -10.40
N TYR A 557 0.34 -16.68 -9.19
CA TYR A 557 1.39 -15.77 -8.79
C TYR A 557 2.63 -16.55 -8.37
N THR A 558 3.78 -16.10 -8.85
CA THR A 558 5.08 -16.63 -8.44
C THR A 558 5.85 -15.55 -7.72
N GLN A 559 6.53 -15.91 -6.63
CA GLN A 559 7.36 -14.97 -5.89
C GLN A 559 8.80 -15.48 -5.78
N THR A 560 9.74 -14.54 -5.86
CA THR A 560 11.13 -14.71 -5.41
C THR A 560 11.44 -13.59 -4.44
N ASN A 561 12.39 -13.77 -3.52
CA ASN A 561 12.71 -12.72 -2.56
C ASN A 561 14.18 -12.74 -2.15
N THR A 562 14.63 -11.61 -1.60
CA THR A 562 15.95 -11.44 -0.99
C THR A 562 15.88 -11.41 0.55
N CYS A 563 14.75 -11.82 1.12
CA CYS A 563 14.52 -11.79 2.56
C CYS A 563 15.24 -12.96 3.25
N PRO A 564 16.11 -12.68 4.25
CA PRO A 564 16.77 -13.74 4.99
C PRO A 564 15.73 -14.52 5.80
N LEU A 565 15.67 -15.83 5.58
CA LEU A 565 14.90 -16.75 6.41
C LEU A 565 15.73 -17.22 7.60
N THR A 566 15.02 -17.65 8.65
CA THR A 566 15.60 -18.24 9.87
C THR A 566 16.71 -19.25 9.52
N PRO A 567 17.92 -19.17 10.13
CA PRO A 567 18.25 -18.40 11.34
C PRO A 567 18.77 -16.97 11.10
N SER A 568 18.84 -16.49 9.85
CA SER A 568 19.25 -15.12 9.55
C SER A 568 18.10 -14.14 9.78
N THR A 569 18.42 -12.91 10.16
CA THR A 569 17.44 -11.88 10.51
C THR A 569 17.59 -10.63 9.65
N VAL A 570 16.52 -9.86 9.53
CA VAL A 570 16.58 -8.48 9.03
C VAL A 570 16.87 -7.59 10.23
N ALA A 571 18.04 -6.95 10.25
CA ALA A 571 18.41 -6.02 11.33
C ALA A 571 17.36 -4.90 11.49
N ALA A 572 17.30 -4.27 12.66
CA ALA A 572 16.48 -3.07 12.85
C ALA A 572 16.85 -2.00 11.80
N GLY A 573 15.86 -1.41 11.14
CA GLY A 573 16.03 -0.51 9.99
C GLY A 573 16.46 -1.19 8.68
N GLY A 574 16.74 -2.50 8.70
CA GLY A 574 17.10 -3.28 7.53
C GLY A 574 15.91 -3.50 6.58
N THR A 575 16.22 -3.84 5.33
CA THR A 575 15.22 -4.08 4.30
C THR A 575 15.53 -5.32 3.47
N CYS A 576 14.49 -5.90 2.87
CA CYS A 576 14.59 -6.93 1.84
C CYS A 576 13.45 -6.75 0.81
N GLN A 577 13.57 -7.39 -0.36
CA GLN A 577 12.56 -7.30 -1.42
C GLN A 577 11.89 -8.64 -1.69
N ILE A 578 10.60 -8.58 -2.01
CA ILE A 578 9.78 -9.69 -2.50
C ILE A 578 9.30 -9.31 -3.90
N ALA A 579 9.78 -10.02 -4.91
CA ALA A 579 9.44 -9.85 -6.32
C ALA A 579 8.34 -10.84 -6.72
N VAL A 580 7.25 -10.36 -7.31
CA VAL A 580 6.08 -11.15 -7.70
C VAL A 580 5.82 -11.01 -9.21
N LYS A 581 5.46 -12.11 -9.87
CA LYS A 581 4.94 -12.14 -11.25
C LYS A 581 3.54 -12.75 -11.27
N PHE A 582 2.73 -12.36 -12.24
CA PHE A 582 1.36 -12.84 -12.45
C PHE A 582 1.25 -13.59 -13.77
N THR A 583 0.72 -14.81 -13.72
CA THR A 583 0.44 -15.71 -14.85
C THR A 583 -0.97 -16.26 -14.66
N PRO A 584 -2.02 -15.59 -15.16
CA PRO A 584 -3.39 -16.00 -14.91
C PRO A 584 -3.67 -17.40 -15.44
N GLY A 585 -4.18 -18.30 -14.62
CA GLY A 585 -4.61 -19.64 -15.04
C GLY A 585 -6.01 -19.68 -15.67
N ALA A 586 -6.78 -18.60 -15.52
CA ALA A 586 -8.13 -18.45 -16.05
C ALA A 586 -8.46 -16.97 -16.32
N THR A 587 -9.51 -16.72 -17.09
CA THR A 587 -10.02 -15.36 -17.32
C THR A 587 -10.70 -14.75 -16.10
N GLY A 588 -10.85 -13.42 -16.12
CA GLY A 588 -11.49 -12.66 -15.04
C GLY A 588 -10.51 -12.23 -13.95
N THR A 589 -11.04 -11.62 -12.89
CA THR A 589 -10.23 -11.13 -11.77
C THR A 589 -9.63 -12.30 -10.99
N ARG A 590 -8.32 -12.24 -10.78
CA ARG A 590 -7.54 -13.21 -10.02
C ARG A 590 -6.98 -12.48 -8.81
N THR A 591 -7.13 -13.06 -7.63
CA THR A 591 -6.63 -12.50 -6.36
C THR A 591 -5.89 -13.54 -5.54
N ALA A 592 -4.85 -13.08 -4.85
CA ALA A 592 -4.05 -13.87 -3.93
C ALA A 592 -3.43 -12.93 -2.88
N SER A 593 -2.53 -13.43 -2.03
CA SER A 593 -1.72 -12.60 -1.14
C SER A 593 -0.34 -13.20 -0.99
N VAL A 594 0.69 -12.37 -0.80
CA VAL A 594 1.95 -12.84 -0.22
C VAL A 594 1.78 -12.80 1.30
N THR A 595 2.00 -13.92 1.96
CA THR A 595 2.00 -14.05 3.43
C THR A 595 3.43 -14.21 3.91
N ILE A 596 3.83 -13.37 4.86
CA ILE A 596 5.13 -13.38 5.52
C ILE A 596 4.93 -13.80 6.97
N GLY A 597 5.42 -14.98 7.34
CA GLY A 597 5.48 -15.42 8.72
C GLY A 597 6.77 -14.92 9.37
N ASP A 598 6.67 -14.28 10.52
CA ASP A 598 7.78 -13.64 11.24
C ASP A 598 7.50 -13.55 12.76
N ASP A 599 8.42 -12.95 13.52
CA ASP A 599 8.33 -12.78 14.98
C ASP A 599 7.88 -11.38 15.43
N ALA A 600 7.44 -10.52 14.50
CA ALA A 600 6.91 -9.20 14.80
C ALA A 600 5.43 -9.25 15.22
N GLY A 601 5.00 -8.25 16.00
CA GLY A 601 3.58 -8.12 16.35
C GLY A 601 2.71 -7.95 15.11
N GLY A 602 1.63 -8.73 14.99
CA GLY A 602 0.75 -8.74 13.82
C GLY A 602 1.07 -9.83 12.79
N SER A 603 2.06 -10.68 13.04
CA SER A 603 2.38 -11.82 12.17
C SER A 603 1.23 -12.83 12.05
N PRO A 604 0.98 -13.42 10.86
CA PRO A 604 1.69 -13.16 9.60
C PRO A 604 1.26 -11.86 8.92
N HIS A 605 2.23 -11.16 8.31
CA HIS A 605 1.99 -9.97 7.51
C HIS A 605 1.58 -10.33 6.08
N GLY A 606 0.77 -9.48 5.44
CA GLY A 606 0.19 -9.76 4.12
C GLY A 606 0.38 -8.63 3.12
N VAL A 607 0.69 -8.99 1.87
CA VAL A 607 0.58 -8.11 0.69
C VAL A 607 -0.55 -8.63 -0.18
N THR A 608 -1.52 -7.80 -0.52
CA THR A 608 -2.62 -8.19 -1.42
C THR A 608 -2.15 -8.27 -2.87
N LEU A 609 -2.60 -9.28 -3.62
CA LEU A 609 -2.29 -9.44 -5.04
C LEU A 609 -3.59 -9.42 -5.84
N SER A 610 -3.63 -8.66 -6.92
CA SER A 610 -4.74 -8.67 -7.87
C SER A 610 -4.25 -8.55 -9.31
N GLY A 611 -4.94 -9.21 -10.23
CA GLY A 611 -4.68 -9.15 -11.67
C GLY A 611 -5.90 -9.58 -12.45
N THR A 612 -5.92 -9.36 -13.76
CA THR A 612 -7.03 -9.81 -14.62
C THR A 612 -6.51 -10.74 -15.70
N GLY A 613 -7.06 -11.95 -15.76
CA GLY A 613 -6.84 -12.87 -16.87
C GLY A 613 -7.73 -12.51 -18.06
N SER A 614 -7.15 -12.48 -19.25
CA SER A 614 -7.85 -12.24 -20.52
C SER A 614 -7.68 -13.43 -21.46
N PRO A 615 -8.68 -13.74 -22.29
CA PRO A 615 -8.66 -14.95 -23.11
C PRO A 615 -7.61 -14.85 -24.21
N ARG A 616 -7.00 -16.00 -24.54
CA ARG A 616 -6.18 -16.15 -25.74
C ARG A 616 -7.11 -16.30 -26.95
N SER A 617 -7.39 -15.24 -27.69
CA SER A 617 -8.39 -15.29 -28.77
C SER A 617 -8.17 -16.45 -29.75
N ALA A 618 -9.08 -17.42 -29.76
CA ALA A 618 -9.20 -18.40 -30.84
C ALA A 618 -9.71 -17.71 -32.10
N THR A 619 -9.30 -18.23 -33.25
CA THR A 619 -9.73 -17.72 -34.55
C THR A 619 -10.89 -18.54 -35.06
N ALA A 620 -12.09 -17.96 -35.13
CA ALA A 620 -13.31 -18.69 -35.49
C ALA A 620 -13.17 -19.53 -36.77
N MET A 621 -13.65 -20.78 -36.71
CA MET A 621 -13.80 -21.67 -37.86
C MET A 621 -15.27 -22.10 -38.06
N PRO A 622 -16.12 -21.25 -38.65
CA PRO A 622 -17.54 -21.55 -38.84
C PRO A 622 -17.79 -22.85 -39.61
N LEU A 623 -18.76 -23.65 -39.15
CA LEU A 623 -19.23 -24.83 -39.89
C LEU A 623 -20.07 -24.41 -41.10
N ILE A 624 -19.68 -24.84 -42.30
CA ILE A 624 -20.30 -24.44 -43.57
C ILE A 624 -20.97 -25.59 -44.33
N SER A 625 -20.82 -26.84 -43.89
CA SER A 625 -21.43 -28.02 -44.52
C SER A 625 -22.85 -28.34 -44.03
N ARG A 626 -23.30 -27.77 -42.90
CA ARG A 626 -24.56 -28.17 -42.27
C ARG A 626 -25.76 -27.82 -43.16
N GLY A 627 -26.57 -28.81 -43.49
CA GLY A 627 -27.80 -28.64 -44.28
C GLY A 627 -27.60 -28.31 -45.76
N VAL A 628 -26.37 -28.32 -46.28
CA VAL A 628 -26.12 -28.20 -47.72
C VAL A 628 -26.55 -29.48 -48.46
N PRO A 629 -26.88 -29.44 -49.75
CA PRO A 629 -27.26 -30.64 -50.49
C PRO A 629 -26.16 -31.71 -50.45
N ALA A 630 -26.53 -32.92 -50.02
CA ALA A 630 -25.63 -34.06 -49.86
C ALA A 630 -26.03 -35.23 -50.75
N PHE A 631 -25.04 -35.88 -51.36
CA PHE A 631 -25.22 -36.97 -52.33
C PHE A 631 -24.22 -38.08 -52.05
N ALA A 632 -24.58 -39.32 -52.37
CA ALA A 632 -23.62 -40.42 -52.31
C ALA A 632 -23.84 -41.43 -53.43
N SER A 633 -22.78 -42.14 -53.81
CA SER A 633 -22.85 -43.20 -54.83
C SER A 633 -23.47 -44.51 -54.32
N SER A 634 -23.52 -44.68 -52.99
CA SER A 634 -24.20 -45.78 -52.30
C SER A 634 -24.77 -45.26 -50.96
N GLN A 635 -25.99 -45.68 -50.60
CA GLN A 635 -26.71 -45.21 -49.41
C GLN A 635 -27.55 -46.34 -48.80
N ILE A 636 -27.00 -47.00 -47.77
CA ILE A 636 -27.78 -47.78 -46.82
C ILE A 636 -28.50 -46.82 -45.87
N TYR A 637 -27.76 -45.81 -45.39
CA TYR A 637 -28.34 -44.62 -44.75
C TYR A 637 -28.11 -43.39 -45.64
N PRO A 638 -29.04 -42.42 -45.66
CA PRO A 638 -28.99 -41.27 -46.56
C PRO A 638 -27.71 -40.44 -46.43
N ALA A 639 -27.27 -39.80 -47.52
CA ALA A 639 -26.15 -38.86 -47.47
C ALA A 639 -26.43 -37.63 -46.60
N SER A 640 -27.70 -37.20 -46.49
CA SER A 640 -28.11 -36.07 -45.65
C SER A 640 -27.84 -36.28 -44.17
N ASN A 641 -27.76 -37.54 -43.71
CA ASN A 641 -27.45 -37.85 -42.32
C ASN A 641 -26.03 -37.42 -41.95
N ALA A 642 -25.09 -37.36 -42.90
CA ALA A 642 -23.71 -36.97 -42.60
C ALA A 642 -23.52 -35.47 -42.34
N ASN A 643 -24.52 -34.64 -42.65
CA ASN A 643 -24.48 -33.18 -42.44
C ASN A 643 -25.82 -32.61 -41.92
N ASP A 644 -26.60 -33.39 -41.17
CA ASP A 644 -27.78 -32.88 -40.46
C ASP A 644 -27.43 -32.41 -39.05
N GLY A 645 -28.36 -31.85 -38.28
CA GLY A 645 -28.04 -31.35 -36.93
C GLY A 645 -27.74 -32.44 -35.89
N ASP A 646 -27.87 -33.72 -36.24
CA ASP A 646 -27.93 -34.84 -35.31
C ASP A 646 -26.77 -35.83 -35.57
N TYR A 647 -25.71 -35.72 -34.76
CA TYR A 647 -24.55 -36.60 -34.86
C TYR A 647 -24.81 -38.05 -34.41
N SER A 648 -26.03 -38.40 -33.95
CA SER A 648 -26.45 -39.81 -33.82
C SER A 648 -26.88 -40.45 -35.14
N SER A 649 -27.08 -39.62 -36.17
CA SER A 649 -27.26 -40.06 -37.53
C SER A 649 -25.92 -40.06 -38.27
N TYR A 650 -25.78 -40.88 -39.30
CA TYR A 650 -24.59 -40.95 -40.14
C TYR A 650 -24.90 -41.48 -41.53
N TRP A 651 -24.03 -41.17 -42.49
CA TRP A 651 -24.06 -41.84 -43.80
C TRP A 651 -23.46 -43.24 -43.69
N ASN A 652 -24.06 -44.20 -44.38
CA ASN A 652 -23.57 -45.58 -44.51
C ASN A 652 -23.65 -46.00 -45.98
N GLY A 653 -22.52 -46.38 -46.58
CA GLY A 653 -22.49 -46.81 -47.98
C GLY A 653 -21.49 -47.93 -48.26
N SER A 654 -21.86 -48.85 -49.16
CA SER A 654 -21.02 -49.99 -49.53
C SER A 654 -19.81 -49.57 -50.35
N ILE A 655 -18.62 -50.01 -49.95
CA ILE A 655 -17.34 -49.60 -50.56
C ILE A 655 -17.09 -50.42 -51.86
N PRO A 656 -16.57 -49.81 -52.95
CA PRO A 656 -16.18 -48.41 -53.07
C PRO A 656 -17.39 -47.47 -53.17
N SER A 657 -17.35 -46.37 -52.41
CA SER A 657 -18.39 -45.34 -52.44
C SER A 657 -17.85 -43.95 -52.15
N SER A 658 -18.63 -42.93 -52.48
CA SER A 658 -18.33 -41.53 -52.22
C SER A 658 -19.52 -40.82 -51.58
N LEU A 659 -19.22 -39.84 -50.72
CA LEU A 659 -20.14 -38.88 -50.14
C LEU A 659 -19.70 -37.48 -50.58
N SER A 660 -20.62 -36.72 -51.17
CA SER A 660 -20.36 -35.42 -51.82
C SER A 660 -21.29 -34.34 -51.30
N TYR A 661 -20.78 -33.12 -51.13
CA TYR A 661 -21.55 -31.92 -50.79
C TYR A 661 -21.50 -30.88 -51.90
N ASP A 662 -22.66 -30.26 -52.15
CA ASP A 662 -22.78 -29.05 -52.97
C ASP A 662 -22.62 -27.82 -52.07
N LEU A 663 -21.46 -27.16 -52.14
CA LEU A 663 -21.14 -25.94 -51.40
C LEU A 663 -21.35 -24.68 -52.27
N SER A 664 -22.11 -24.75 -53.37
CA SER A 664 -22.36 -23.60 -54.25
C SER A 664 -23.16 -22.47 -53.58
N SER A 665 -23.93 -22.78 -52.54
CA SER A 665 -24.67 -21.81 -51.72
C SER A 665 -23.78 -21.12 -50.68
N VAL A 666 -22.62 -21.69 -50.35
CA VAL A 666 -21.64 -21.10 -49.45
C VAL A 666 -20.84 -20.03 -50.21
N SER A 667 -20.57 -18.89 -49.56
CA SER A 667 -19.83 -17.81 -50.21
C SER A 667 -18.42 -18.23 -50.59
N VAL A 668 -17.90 -17.69 -51.70
CA VAL A 668 -16.52 -17.96 -52.17
C VAL A 668 -15.47 -17.62 -51.10
N ALA A 669 -15.72 -16.60 -50.27
CA ALA A 669 -14.81 -16.21 -49.20
C ALA A 669 -14.69 -17.30 -48.10
N GLN A 670 -15.80 -17.96 -47.77
CA GLN A 670 -15.86 -18.94 -46.67
C GLN A 670 -15.38 -20.34 -47.09
N ARG A 671 -15.54 -20.69 -48.36
CA ARG A 671 -15.14 -22.01 -48.89
C ARG A 671 -13.80 -21.99 -49.62
N GLY A 672 -12.95 -20.98 -49.40
CA GLY A 672 -11.62 -20.92 -50.01
C GLY A 672 -10.68 -21.94 -49.35
N LYS A 673 -10.22 -21.66 -48.13
CA LYS A 673 -9.46 -22.61 -47.32
C LYS A 673 -10.40 -23.23 -46.29
N VAL A 674 -10.45 -24.55 -46.23
CA VAL A 674 -11.37 -25.26 -45.34
C VAL A 674 -10.67 -26.40 -44.60
N ILE A 675 -11.26 -26.80 -43.47
CA ILE A 675 -10.95 -28.07 -42.80
C ILE A 675 -12.10 -29.04 -43.09
N VAL A 676 -11.74 -30.23 -43.55
CA VAL A 676 -12.67 -31.34 -43.81
C VAL A 676 -12.47 -32.35 -42.70
N ALA A 677 -13.46 -32.47 -41.82
CA ALA A 677 -13.40 -33.35 -40.66
C ALA A 677 -14.42 -34.47 -40.85
N TRP A 678 -13.98 -35.72 -40.68
CA TRP A 678 -14.89 -36.86 -40.72
C TRP A 678 -14.77 -37.70 -39.45
N TYR A 679 -15.89 -38.31 -39.07
CA TYR A 679 -16.09 -38.96 -37.77
C TYR A 679 -16.78 -40.31 -37.95
N ASN A 680 -16.15 -41.40 -37.52
CA ASN A 680 -16.76 -42.73 -37.44
C ASN A 680 -17.26 -43.05 -36.02
N ASP A 681 -16.79 -42.33 -35.00
CA ASP A 681 -17.20 -42.55 -33.63
C ASP A 681 -18.70 -42.26 -33.42
N PRO A 682 -19.36 -42.99 -32.50
CA PRO A 682 -18.84 -44.06 -31.66
C PRO A 682 -18.84 -45.46 -32.30
N GLN A 683 -19.05 -45.59 -33.63
CA GLN A 683 -19.15 -46.90 -34.30
C GLN A 683 -17.88 -47.72 -34.04
N THR A 684 -16.74 -47.04 -34.14
CA THR A 684 -15.52 -47.45 -33.47
C THR A 684 -15.24 -46.45 -32.36
N SER A 685 -15.25 -46.90 -31.11
CA SER A 685 -15.06 -46.02 -29.95
C SER A 685 -13.59 -45.62 -29.78
N SER A 686 -12.67 -46.58 -29.87
CA SER A 686 -11.23 -46.32 -29.74
C SER A 686 -10.69 -45.53 -30.93
N TYR A 687 -10.08 -44.37 -30.66
CA TYR A 687 -9.43 -43.52 -31.68
C TYR A 687 -8.38 -44.29 -32.46
N ASP A 688 -7.43 -44.94 -31.77
CA ASP A 688 -6.44 -45.83 -32.36
C ASP A 688 -6.73 -47.27 -31.89
N HIS A 689 -7.69 -47.92 -32.53
CA HIS A 689 -8.11 -49.27 -32.13
C HIS A 689 -6.97 -50.30 -32.26
N GLY A 690 -5.96 -50.03 -33.10
CA GLY A 690 -4.84 -50.92 -33.35
C GLY A 690 -3.92 -51.09 -32.14
N ILE A 691 -3.79 -50.08 -31.27
CA ILE A 691 -2.91 -50.16 -30.09
C ILE A 691 -3.47 -51.06 -28.98
N VAL A 692 -4.80 -51.24 -28.96
CA VAL A 692 -5.50 -52.08 -27.96
C VAL A 692 -6.06 -53.37 -28.55
N GLY A 693 -5.95 -53.55 -29.88
CA GLY A 693 -6.44 -54.73 -30.58
C GLY A 693 -7.98 -54.80 -30.66
N ASP A 694 -8.64 -53.65 -30.55
CA ASP A 694 -10.09 -53.54 -30.69
C ASP A 694 -10.53 -53.75 -32.13
N LEU A 695 -11.76 -54.25 -32.30
CA LEU A 695 -12.40 -54.35 -33.62
C LEU A 695 -12.77 -52.95 -34.12
N ALA A 696 -12.40 -52.64 -35.36
CA ALA A 696 -12.86 -51.45 -36.07
C ALA A 696 -14.15 -51.73 -36.85
N TYR A 697 -15.12 -50.84 -36.83
CA TYR A 697 -16.39 -51.00 -37.54
C TYR A 697 -16.55 -49.95 -38.66
N ASN A 698 -16.36 -50.38 -39.91
CA ASN A 698 -16.58 -49.57 -41.13
C ASN A 698 -15.78 -48.25 -41.21
N ILE A 699 -14.59 -48.18 -40.59
CA ILE A 699 -13.66 -47.04 -40.70
C ILE A 699 -13.16 -46.90 -42.15
N PRO A 700 -13.12 -45.67 -42.72
CA PRO A 700 -12.41 -45.39 -43.97
C PRO A 700 -10.88 -45.62 -43.82
N ARG A 701 -10.37 -46.70 -44.41
CA ARG A 701 -8.92 -47.01 -44.41
C ARG A 701 -8.20 -46.32 -45.55
N ASP A 702 -8.69 -46.53 -46.76
CA ASP A 702 -8.14 -45.95 -47.98
C ASP A 702 -9.20 -45.04 -48.58
N TYR A 703 -8.89 -43.74 -48.69
CA TYR A 703 -9.82 -42.75 -49.21
C TYR A 703 -9.11 -41.55 -49.84
N THR A 704 -9.87 -40.77 -50.61
CA THR A 704 -9.43 -39.50 -51.17
C THR A 704 -10.43 -38.40 -50.85
N ILE A 705 -9.93 -37.18 -50.66
CA ILE A 705 -10.77 -35.96 -50.66
C ILE A 705 -10.58 -35.29 -52.01
N GLN A 706 -11.69 -34.98 -52.67
CA GLN A 706 -11.70 -34.46 -54.03
C GLN A 706 -12.63 -33.26 -54.17
N ALA A 707 -12.36 -32.39 -55.15
CA ALA A 707 -13.17 -31.20 -55.42
C ALA A 707 -13.60 -31.09 -56.90
N ASN A 708 -14.67 -30.34 -57.18
CA ASN A 708 -15.17 -30.13 -58.53
C ASN A 708 -15.72 -28.70 -58.73
N ALA A 709 -15.42 -28.10 -59.89
CA ALA A 709 -15.77 -26.72 -60.23
C ALA A 709 -17.14 -26.57 -60.91
N ALA A 710 -17.83 -27.68 -61.19
CA ALA A 710 -19.17 -27.66 -61.77
C ALA A 710 -20.12 -26.74 -60.98
N PRO A 711 -21.07 -26.04 -61.62
CA PRO A 711 -22.11 -25.30 -60.91
C PRO A 711 -22.88 -26.21 -59.93
N GLY A 712 -23.50 -25.61 -58.90
CA GLY A 712 -24.39 -26.33 -57.99
C GLY A 712 -25.61 -26.93 -58.71
N GLY A 713 -26.22 -27.96 -58.13
CA GLY A 713 -27.33 -28.68 -58.77
C GLY A 713 -27.87 -29.87 -57.99
N GLY A 714 -28.95 -30.48 -58.51
CA GLY A 714 -29.67 -31.57 -57.86
C GLY A 714 -29.00 -32.96 -57.90
N ALA A 715 -27.74 -33.07 -58.36
CA ALA A 715 -26.98 -34.31 -58.39
C ALA A 715 -25.46 -34.04 -58.41
N ALA A 716 -24.66 -34.93 -57.82
CA ALA A 716 -23.21 -34.83 -57.83
C ALA A 716 -22.62 -34.96 -59.27
N PRO A 717 -21.57 -34.19 -59.63
CA PRO A 717 -20.90 -34.32 -60.92
C PRO A 717 -20.36 -35.73 -61.22
N ALA A 718 -20.56 -36.23 -62.44
CA ALA A 718 -20.13 -37.57 -62.83
C ALA A 718 -18.63 -37.70 -63.15
N SER A 719 -17.97 -36.60 -63.54
CA SER A 719 -16.56 -36.57 -63.96
C SER A 719 -15.86 -35.28 -63.54
N SER A 720 -14.55 -35.17 -63.84
CA SER A 720 -13.74 -33.95 -63.61
C SER A 720 -13.47 -33.61 -62.14
N TRP A 721 -13.49 -34.62 -61.26
CA TRP A 721 -13.06 -34.47 -59.88
C TRP A 721 -11.53 -34.39 -59.78
N VAL A 722 -11.04 -33.44 -59.00
CA VAL A 722 -9.62 -33.24 -58.70
C VAL A 722 -9.32 -33.78 -57.30
N THR A 723 -8.40 -34.73 -57.19
CA THR A 723 -7.95 -35.24 -55.88
C THR A 723 -7.06 -34.22 -55.19
N LEU A 724 -7.45 -33.82 -53.98
CA LEU A 724 -6.73 -32.89 -53.12
C LEU A 724 -5.94 -33.61 -52.03
N VAL A 725 -6.48 -34.71 -51.50
CA VAL A 725 -5.85 -35.53 -50.46
C VAL A 725 -6.00 -37.00 -50.81
N THR A 726 -4.97 -37.79 -50.52
CA THR A 726 -4.97 -39.25 -50.58
C THR A 726 -4.50 -39.81 -49.25
N VAL A 727 -5.28 -40.71 -48.67
CA VAL A 727 -4.97 -41.43 -47.43
C VAL A 727 -5.03 -42.93 -47.70
N THR A 728 -4.04 -43.66 -47.20
CA THR A 728 -3.95 -45.12 -47.29
C THR A 728 -3.57 -45.69 -45.93
N GLY A 729 -4.16 -46.82 -45.54
CA GLY A 729 -3.83 -47.50 -44.29
C GLY A 729 -4.21 -46.72 -43.04
N ASN A 730 -5.28 -45.92 -43.09
CA ASN A 730 -5.78 -45.22 -41.91
C ASN A 730 -6.39 -46.21 -40.90
N GLY A 731 -5.90 -46.17 -39.66
CA GLY A 731 -6.47 -46.89 -38.51
C GLY A 731 -7.08 -45.98 -37.44
N TYR A 732 -7.32 -44.70 -37.75
CA TYR A 732 -7.98 -43.77 -36.82
C TYR A 732 -9.46 -43.63 -37.13
N HIS A 733 -10.32 -43.52 -36.10
CA HIS A 733 -11.77 -43.40 -36.29
C HIS A 733 -12.24 -42.01 -36.74
N SER A 734 -11.37 -41.01 -36.76
CA SER A 734 -11.62 -39.65 -37.21
C SER A 734 -10.36 -39.09 -37.84
N ARG A 735 -10.52 -38.09 -38.73
CA ARG A 735 -9.43 -37.22 -39.18
C ARG A 735 -9.92 -35.87 -39.67
N GLU A 736 -9.06 -34.88 -39.52
CA GLU A 736 -9.17 -33.57 -40.18
C GLU A 736 -8.17 -33.39 -41.34
N HIS A 737 -8.61 -32.69 -42.39
CA HIS A 737 -7.79 -32.39 -43.58
C HIS A 737 -7.91 -30.94 -44.02
N PRO A 738 -6.82 -30.15 -44.01
CA PRO A 738 -6.82 -28.81 -44.59
C PRO A 738 -6.80 -28.91 -46.12
N VAL A 739 -7.77 -28.30 -46.79
CA VAL A 739 -7.84 -28.28 -48.26
C VAL A 739 -8.16 -26.89 -48.78
N ASP A 740 -7.67 -26.59 -49.99
CA ASP A 740 -7.99 -25.35 -50.72
C ASP A 740 -9.03 -25.66 -51.80
N LEU A 741 -10.23 -25.13 -51.59
CA LEU A 741 -11.39 -25.22 -52.46
C LEU A 741 -11.56 -23.96 -53.33
N THR A 742 -10.55 -23.09 -53.43
CA THR A 742 -10.59 -21.92 -54.31
C THR A 742 -10.91 -22.32 -55.75
N GLY A 743 -12.04 -21.83 -56.27
CA GLY A 743 -12.52 -22.13 -57.63
C GLY A 743 -13.38 -23.39 -57.75
N TYR A 744 -13.63 -24.11 -56.65
CA TYR A 744 -14.46 -25.31 -56.62
C TYR A 744 -15.82 -25.05 -55.93
N ASN A 745 -16.86 -25.77 -56.34
CA ASN A 745 -18.19 -25.71 -55.73
C ASN A 745 -18.57 -26.97 -54.98
N TRP A 746 -17.91 -28.08 -55.29
CA TRP A 746 -18.23 -29.38 -54.73
C TRP A 746 -17.03 -29.95 -54.02
N ILE A 747 -17.30 -30.70 -52.95
CA ILE A 747 -16.31 -31.52 -52.26
C ILE A 747 -16.87 -32.94 -52.10
N ARG A 748 -16.01 -33.96 -52.15
CA ARG A 748 -16.37 -35.34 -51.80
C ARG A 748 -15.27 -36.07 -51.09
N ILE A 749 -15.65 -36.98 -50.19
CA ILE A 749 -14.80 -38.07 -49.72
C ILE A 749 -15.14 -39.33 -50.54
N SER A 750 -14.12 -39.98 -51.10
CA SER A 750 -14.27 -41.23 -51.87
C SER A 750 -13.47 -42.33 -51.20
N VAL A 751 -14.18 -43.31 -50.64
CA VAL A 751 -13.62 -44.43 -49.86
C VAL A 751 -13.50 -45.67 -50.73
N THR A 752 -12.32 -46.26 -50.76
CA THR A 752 -11.98 -47.44 -51.58
C THR A 752 -11.69 -48.68 -50.76
N ALA A 753 -11.39 -48.54 -49.46
CA ALA A 753 -11.24 -49.68 -48.54
C ALA A 753 -11.64 -49.29 -47.11
N SER A 754 -12.20 -50.26 -46.37
CA SER A 754 -12.40 -50.19 -44.93
C SER A 754 -11.28 -50.87 -44.15
N ASP A 755 -11.14 -50.58 -42.86
CA ASP A 755 -9.98 -51.00 -42.05
C ASP A 755 -9.98 -52.48 -41.58
N GLY A 756 -10.32 -53.40 -42.49
CA GLY A 756 -9.89 -54.79 -42.42
C GLY A 756 -10.47 -55.70 -41.32
N SER A 757 -11.22 -55.20 -40.33
CA SER A 757 -11.93 -56.09 -39.40
C SER A 757 -12.99 -56.93 -40.15
N SER A 758 -13.06 -58.23 -39.83
CA SER A 758 -13.88 -59.19 -40.57
C SER A 758 -15.36 -58.81 -40.53
N GLY A 759 -15.98 -58.62 -41.69
CA GLY A 759 -17.40 -58.23 -41.83
C GLY A 759 -17.63 -56.80 -42.31
N ASN A 760 -16.59 -55.96 -42.36
CA ASN A 760 -16.70 -54.59 -42.87
C ASN A 760 -16.77 -54.58 -44.41
N THR A 761 -17.90 -54.15 -44.95
CA THR A 761 -18.12 -53.96 -46.40
C THR A 761 -18.57 -52.53 -46.75
N ASN A 762 -18.73 -51.68 -45.74
CA ASN A 762 -19.25 -50.33 -45.86
C ASN A 762 -18.28 -49.30 -45.28
N ALA A 763 -18.52 -48.03 -45.59
CA ALA A 763 -17.98 -46.87 -44.90
C ALA A 763 -19.10 -46.22 -44.10
N VAL A 764 -18.82 -45.87 -42.84
CA VAL A 764 -19.74 -45.12 -41.98
C VAL A 764 -19.04 -43.87 -41.47
N LEU A 765 -19.64 -42.69 -41.72
CA LEU A 765 -19.13 -41.44 -41.17
C LEU A 765 -20.15 -40.29 -41.18
N ASN A 766 -19.93 -39.34 -40.27
CA ASN A 766 -20.33 -37.94 -40.40
C ASN A 766 -19.20 -37.15 -41.09
N LEU A 767 -19.56 -36.07 -41.81
CA LEU A 767 -18.58 -35.24 -42.52
C LEU A 767 -18.93 -33.76 -42.36
N ASP A 768 -18.03 -33.02 -41.76
CA ASP A 768 -18.11 -31.59 -41.56
C ASP A 768 -17.07 -30.85 -42.42
N VAL A 769 -17.42 -29.65 -42.88
CA VAL A 769 -16.53 -28.73 -43.59
C VAL A 769 -16.60 -27.39 -42.87
N HIS A 770 -15.45 -26.92 -42.39
CA HIS A 770 -15.30 -25.66 -41.67
C HIS A 770 -14.56 -24.63 -42.52
N ASP A 771 -14.98 -23.37 -42.45
CA ASP A 771 -14.24 -22.23 -42.99
C ASP A 771 -12.96 -22.03 -42.17
N ALA A 772 -11.81 -22.28 -42.80
CA ALA A 772 -10.49 -22.13 -42.22
C ALA A 772 -9.70 -20.99 -42.89
N SER A 773 -10.39 -20.01 -43.49
CA SER A 773 -9.80 -18.86 -44.17
C SER A 773 -8.87 -18.04 -43.28
N LEU A 774 -9.16 -18.00 -41.97
CA LEU A 774 -8.38 -17.31 -40.95
C LEU A 774 -7.36 -18.23 -40.24
N GLY A 775 -7.27 -19.50 -40.64
CA GLY A 775 -6.38 -20.52 -40.09
C GLY A 775 -7.10 -21.62 -39.31
N VAL A 776 -6.33 -22.62 -38.86
CA VAL A 776 -6.82 -23.82 -38.14
C VAL A 776 -6.88 -23.61 -36.62
N GLY A 777 -7.06 -22.37 -36.20
CA GLY A 777 -6.89 -21.92 -34.82
C GLY A 777 -8.03 -22.28 -33.87
N ASP A 778 -9.09 -22.92 -34.38
CA ASP A 778 -10.31 -23.31 -33.68
C ASP A 778 -10.60 -24.80 -33.96
N SER A 779 -9.56 -25.63 -33.76
CA SER A 779 -9.61 -27.09 -33.88
C SER A 779 -8.88 -27.76 -32.70
N SER A 780 -9.50 -28.78 -32.11
CA SER A 780 -9.03 -29.47 -30.89
C SER A 780 -9.06 -31.00 -31.02
N ILE A 781 -8.06 -31.70 -30.51
CA ILE A 781 -8.14 -33.16 -30.29
C ILE A 781 -7.94 -33.46 -28.81
N PHE A 782 -8.67 -34.43 -28.27
CA PHE A 782 -8.61 -34.78 -26.85
C PHE A 782 -8.15 -36.23 -26.68
N PHE A 783 -6.83 -36.44 -26.57
CA PHE A 783 -6.28 -37.75 -26.26
C PHE A 783 -6.60 -38.14 -24.82
N GLY A 784 -7.02 -39.38 -24.60
CA GLY A 784 -7.30 -39.87 -23.26
C GLY A 784 -7.59 -41.36 -23.21
N ASP A 785 -7.94 -41.83 -22.03
CA ASP A 785 -8.32 -43.23 -21.79
C ASP A 785 -9.82 -43.47 -22.07
N SER A 786 -10.39 -44.54 -21.52
CA SER A 786 -11.80 -44.90 -21.68
C SER A 786 -12.76 -43.79 -21.23
N ILE A 787 -12.36 -42.96 -20.25
CA ILE A 787 -13.24 -41.89 -19.76
C ILE A 787 -13.36 -40.78 -20.81
N ALA A 788 -12.25 -40.40 -21.46
CA ALA A 788 -12.28 -39.39 -22.51
C ALA A 788 -13.02 -39.91 -23.75
N MET A 789 -12.75 -41.16 -24.14
CA MET A 789 -13.39 -41.88 -25.26
C MET A 789 -14.92 -41.87 -25.14
N ASP A 790 -15.46 -42.21 -23.98
CA ASP A 790 -16.92 -42.23 -23.80
C ASP A 790 -17.51 -40.84 -23.55
N ALA A 791 -16.69 -39.85 -23.16
CA ALA A 791 -17.17 -38.51 -22.88
C ALA A 791 -17.15 -37.59 -24.09
N LEU A 792 -16.24 -37.77 -25.03
CA LEU A 792 -15.94 -36.79 -26.07
C LEU A 792 -16.40 -37.23 -27.46
N HIS A 793 -16.91 -38.44 -27.65
CA HIS A 793 -17.52 -38.86 -28.91
C HIS A 793 -18.61 -37.87 -29.44
N HIS A 794 -18.83 -37.87 -30.75
CA HIS A 794 -19.68 -36.89 -31.44
C HIS A 794 -21.17 -37.08 -31.20
N GLU A 795 -21.61 -38.27 -30.78
CA GLU A 795 -23.02 -38.48 -30.43
C GLU A 795 -23.46 -37.67 -29.19
N PRO A 796 -24.71 -37.17 -29.18
CA PRO A 796 -25.28 -36.55 -27.99
C PRO A 796 -25.35 -37.51 -26.80
N ILE A 797 -24.90 -37.06 -25.62
CA ILE A 797 -24.96 -37.85 -24.38
C ILE A 797 -26.10 -37.32 -23.51
N ASN A 798 -27.13 -38.15 -23.27
CA ASN A 798 -28.27 -37.78 -22.43
C ASN A 798 -28.93 -36.44 -22.86
N GLY A 799 -29.10 -36.24 -24.18
CA GLY A 799 -29.64 -35.01 -24.76
C GLY A 799 -28.69 -33.81 -24.74
N THR A 800 -27.46 -33.99 -24.24
CA THR A 800 -26.40 -32.97 -24.28
C THR A 800 -25.65 -33.09 -25.60
N GLY A 801 -25.52 -31.98 -26.33
CA GLY A 801 -24.78 -31.94 -27.59
C GLY A 801 -23.31 -32.30 -27.45
N ASN A 802 -22.62 -32.42 -28.59
CA ASN A 802 -21.18 -32.64 -28.63
C ASN A 802 -20.38 -31.37 -28.29
N TYR A 803 -19.05 -31.48 -28.23
CA TYR A 803 -18.18 -30.36 -27.83
C TYR A 803 -18.42 -29.11 -28.70
N SER A 804 -18.47 -29.25 -30.03
CA SER A 804 -18.70 -28.13 -30.95
C SER A 804 -20.07 -27.49 -30.78
N GLN A 805 -21.12 -28.29 -30.65
CA GLN A 805 -22.48 -27.81 -30.42
C GLN A 805 -22.57 -27.03 -29.12
N LEU A 806 -21.93 -27.49 -28.04
CA LEU A 806 -21.91 -26.81 -26.75
C LEU A 806 -21.12 -25.50 -26.78
N VAL A 807 -19.95 -25.47 -27.44
CA VAL A 807 -19.19 -24.23 -27.63
C VAL A 807 -20.00 -23.23 -28.46
N SER A 808 -20.62 -23.67 -29.55
CA SER A 808 -21.42 -22.81 -30.42
C SER A 808 -22.66 -22.26 -29.73
N ALA A 809 -23.34 -23.09 -28.91
CA ALA A 809 -24.46 -22.66 -28.10
C ALA A 809 -24.06 -21.54 -27.10
N ALA A 810 -22.85 -21.63 -26.52
CA ALA A 810 -22.33 -20.60 -25.62
C ALA A 810 -21.75 -19.37 -26.35
N ARG A 811 -21.24 -19.55 -27.57
CA ARG A 811 -20.57 -18.53 -28.39
C ARG A 811 -20.99 -18.65 -29.87
N PRO A 812 -22.11 -18.03 -30.28
CA PRO A 812 -22.71 -18.16 -31.62
C PRO A 812 -21.89 -17.70 -32.84
N GLY A 813 -20.59 -17.44 -32.71
CA GLY A 813 -19.65 -17.18 -33.81
C GLY A 813 -18.53 -18.22 -33.93
N PHE A 814 -18.50 -19.22 -33.04
CA PHE A 814 -17.53 -20.30 -33.03
C PHE A 814 -18.25 -21.63 -33.18
N TYR A 815 -17.64 -22.54 -33.94
CA TYR A 815 -18.07 -23.93 -34.07
C TYR A 815 -16.80 -24.74 -34.28
N PRO A 816 -16.04 -25.03 -33.21
CA PRO A 816 -14.73 -25.67 -33.35
C PRO A 816 -14.85 -26.97 -34.11
N ALA A 817 -13.87 -27.27 -34.98
CA ALA A 817 -13.64 -28.66 -35.34
C ALA A 817 -13.06 -29.38 -34.11
N TYR A 818 -13.43 -30.63 -33.88
CA TYR A 818 -12.73 -31.41 -32.89
C TYR A 818 -12.71 -32.90 -33.21
N GLU A 819 -11.78 -33.62 -32.59
CA GLU A 819 -11.66 -35.06 -32.65
C GLU A 819 -11.66 -35.64 -31.23
N ASP A 820 -12.38 -36.75 -31.03
CA ASP A 820 -12.22 -37.57 -29.84
C ASP A 820 -10.95 -38.41 -30.01
N GLY A 821 -9.94 -38.20 -29.16
CA GLY A 821 -8.69 -38.93 -29.21
C GLY A 821 -8.64 -40.08 -28.20
N GLY A 822 -9.77 -40.42 -27.57
CA GLY A 822 -9.83 -41.41 -26.51
C GLY A 822 -9.59 -42.84 -26.99
N THR A 823 -8.84 -43.63 -26.23
CA THR A 823 -8.68 -45.08 -26.47
C THR A 823 -8.77 -45.82 -25.15
N GLY A 824 -9.64 -46.82 -25.06
CA GLY A 824 -9.89 -47.53 -23.81
C GLY A 824 -8.64 -48.23 -23.24
N GLY A 825 -8.41 -48.15 -21.93
CA GLY A 825 -7.39 -48.95 -21.24
C GLY A 825 -5.92 -48.49 -21.38
N ILE A 826 -5.64 -47.42 -22.11
CA ILE A 826 -4.25 -46.94 -22.33
C ILE A 826 -3.75 -46.07 -21.17
N GLY A 827 -2.43 -46.09 -20.95
CA GLY A 827 -1.77 -45.27 -19.93
C GLY A 827 -0.90 -44.15 -20.52
N SER A 828 -0.18 -43.44 -19.64
CA SER A 828 0.72 -42.36 -20.04
C SER A 828 1.87 -42.83 -20.95
N LEU A 829 2.33 -44.07 -20.78
CA LEU A 829 3.41 -44.67 -21.58
C LEU A 829 2.99 -44.88 -23.05
N ASP A 830 1.77 -45.39 -23.25
CA ASP A 830 1.21 -45.59 -24.59
C ASP A 830 1.07 -44.25 -25.30
N GLY A 831 0.54 -43.25 -24.59
CA GLY A 831 0.47 -41.87 -25.07
C GLY A 831 1.85 -41.34 -25.50
N ALA A 832 2.86 -41.43 -24.63
CA ALA A 832 4.22 -40.97 -24.94
C ALA A 832 4.84 -41.69 -26.15
N THR A 833 4.49 -42.97 -26.36
CA THR A 833 5.00 -43.77 -27.47
C THR A 833 4.37 -43.38 -28.81
N HIS A 834 3.07 -43.05 -28.83
CA HIS A 834 2.30 -42.86 -30.06
C HIS A 834 1.98 -41.41 -30.42
N ILE A 835 2.14 -40.46 -29.48
CA ILE A 835 1.76 -39.05 -29.65
C ILE A 835 2.34 -38.41 -30.92
N GLY A 836 3.56 -38.78 -31.33
CA GLY A 836 4.16 -38.27 -32.56
C GLY A 836 3.37 -38.65 -33.83
N ALA A 837 2.89 -39.89 -33.91
CA ALA A 837 2.07 -40.35 -35.03
C ALA A 837 0.69 -39.68 -35.02
N TRP A 838 0.06 -39.59 -33.84
CA TRP A 838 -1.23 -38.94 -33.69
C TRP A 838 -1.19 -37.44 -34.04
N LEU A 839 -0.15 -36.72 -33.61
CA LEU A 839 0.03 -35.30 -33.93
C LEU A 839 0.23 -35.05 -35.44
N ASN A 840 0.83 -36.00 -36.17
CA ASN A 840 0.98 -35.92 -37.63
C ASN A 840 -0.36 -36.10 -38.35
N ALA A 841 -1.30 -36.84 -37.76
CA ALA A 841 -2.64 -37.02 -38.31
C ALA A 841 -3.58 -35.84 -38.00
N PHE A 842 -3.27 -35.05 -36.97
CA PHE A 842 -4.08 -33.92 -36.52
C PHE A 842 -3.51 -32.56 -36.98
N PRO A 843 -4.14 -31.86 -37.93
CA PRO A 843 -3.69 -30.54 -38.39
C PRO A 843 -4.04 -29.39 -37.44
N GLY A 844 -4.96 -29.58 -36.49
CA GLY A 844 -5.47 -28.54 -35.62
C GLY A 844 -4.49 -28.03 -34.55
N ARG A 845 -5.00 -27.20 -33.61
CA ARG A 845 -4.15 -26.38 -32.74
C ARG A 845 -4.07 -26.87 -31.30
N TYR A 846 -5.20 -27.24 -30.70
CA TYR A 846 -5.30 -27.53 -29.28
C TYR A 846 -5.27 -29.04 -29.04
N VAL A 847 -4.45 -29.49 -28.08
CA VAL A 847 -4.25 -30.92 -27.81
C VAL A 847 -4.50 -31.19 -26.34
N GLY A 848 -5.66 -31.75 -26.03
CA GLY A 848 -6.00 -32.29 -24.72
C GLY A 848 -5.22 -33.59 -24.46
N ILE A 849 -4.58 -33.71 -23.30
CA ILE A 849 -3.90 -34.95 -22.87
C ILE A 849 -4.50 -35.37 -21.52
N ALA A 850 -5.54 -36.19 -21.57
CA ALA A 850 -6.32 -36.69 -20.44
C ALA A 850 -5.98 -38.17 -20.14
N LEU A 851 -4.69 -38.46 -19.96
CA LEU A 851 -4.17 -39.80 -19.64
C LEU A 851 -3.75 -39.91 -18.18
N GLY A 852 -3.66 -41.12 -17.63
CA GLY A 852 -3.18 -41.33 -16.27
C GLY A 852 -4.17 -41.95 -15.32
N THR A 853 -5.45 -42.06 -15.69
CA THR A 853 -6.43 -42.77 -14.85
C THR A 853 -6.02 -44.22 -14.67
N ASN A 854 -5.58 -44.89 -15.76
CA ASN A 854 -5.08 -46.25 -15.70
C ASN A 854 -3.77 -46.37 -14.89
N ASP A 855 -2.83 -45.44 -15.07
CA ASP A 855 -1.58 -45.39 -14.29
C ASP A 855 -1.87 -45.24 -12.79
N ALA A 856 -2.78 -44.35 -12.41
CA ALA A 856 -3.16 -44.07 -11.03
C ALA A 856 -3.99 -45.21 -10.42
N ASN A 857 -4.93 -45.79 -11.17
CA ASN A 857 -5.73 -46.93 -10.71
C ASN A 857 -4.88 -48.21 -10.60
N GLY A 858 -3.77 -48.30 -11.35
CA GLY A 858 -2.74 -49.32 -11.19
C GLY A 858 -1.70 -49.02 -10.11
N CYS A 859 -1.76 -47.85 -9.46
CA CYS A 859 -0.71 -47.35 -8.54
C CYS A 859 0.71 -47.44 -9.13
N GLY A 860 0.85 -47.04 -10.39
CA GLY A 860 2.11 -47.07 -11.12
C GLY A 860 3.17 -46.09 -10.61
N ASP A 861 4.35 -46.10 -11.25
CA ASP A 861 5.45 -45.20 -10.88
C ASP A 861 5.16 -43.76 -11.33
N THR A 862 4.95 -42.88 -10.36
CA THR A 862 4.73 -41.44 -10.57
C THR A 862 5.89 -40.72 -11.27
N THR A 863 7.11 -41.25 -11.20
CA THR A 863 8.27 -40.69 -11.91
C THR A 863 8.22 -41.03 -13.38
N ALA A 864 7.94 -42.30 -13.72
CA ALA A 864 7.73 -42.73 -15.10
C ALA A 864 6.56 -41.96 -15.74
N PHE A 865 5.43 -41.85 -15.02
CA PHE A 865 4.28 -41.05 -15.44
C PHE A 865 4.66 -39.60 -15.77
N TYR A 866 5.40 -38.93 -14.87
CA TYR A 866 5.84 -37.56 -15.10
C TYR A 866 6.72 -37.43 -16.35
N ASN A 867 7.68 -38.35 -16.53
CA ASN A 867 8.55 -38.36 -17.70
C ASN A 867 7.78 -38.59 -19.01
N ASN A 868 6.79 -39.48 -19.00
CA ASN A 868 5.91 -39.71 -20.14
C ASN A 868 5.13 -38.43 -20.50
N TYR A 869 4.58 -37.74 -19.50
CA TYR A 869 3.90 -36.46 -19.70
C TYR A 869 4.83 -35.37 -20.25
N VAL A 870 6.06 -35.29 -19.75
CA VAL A 870 7.08 -34.39 -20.30
C VAL A 870 7.32 -34.68 -21.77
N ALA A 871 7.47 -35.95 -22.16
CA ALA A 871 7.67 -36.35 -23.55
C ALA A 871 6.48 -35.94 -24.44
N MET A 872 5.25 -36.21 -24.01
CA MET A 872 4.04 -35.80 -24.74
C MET A 872 3.94 -34.28 -24.88
N VAL A 873 4.12 -33.53 -23.79
CA VAL A 873 4.09 -32.05 -23.81
C VAL A 873 5.14 -31.49 -24.75
N GLN A 874 6.37 -31.99 -24.70
CA GLN A 874 7.43 -31.55 -25.60
C GLN A 874 7.13 -31.88 -27.06
N ALA A 875 6.52 -33.03 -27.36
CA ALA A 875 6.10 -33.38 -28.71
C ALA A 875 5.01 -32.42 -29.23
N VAL A 876 4.00 -32.12 -28.41
CA VAL A 876 2.93 -31.17 -28.77
C VAL A 876 3.49 -29.76 -29.02
N LEU A 877 4.33 -29.26 -28.11
CA LEU A 877 4.97 -27.95 -28.27
C LEU A 877 5.90 -27.92 -29.50
N GLY A 878 6.65 -28.99 -29.73
CA GLY A 878 7.54 -29.15 -30.88
C GLY A 878 6.78 -29.16 -32.21
N ALA A 879 5.53 -29.65 -32.23
CA ALA A 879 4.63 -29.58 -33.37
C ALA A 879 3.97 -28.18 -33.55
N GLY A 880 4.31 -27.20 -32.71
CA GLY A 880 3.72 -25.85 -32.75
C GLY A 880 2.29 -25.78 -32.23
N LYS A 881 1.86 -26.78 -31.45
CA LYS A 881 0.50 -26.92 -30.91
C LYS A 881 0.47 -26.57 -29.42
N VAL A 882 -0.73 -26.49 -28.85
CA VAL A 882 -0.94 -26.10 -27.45
C VAL A 882 -1.36 -27.32 -26.61
N PRO A 883 -0.53 -27.80 -25.67
CA PRO A 883 -0.92 -28.89 -24.77
C PRO A 883 -1.84 -28.38 -23.67
N ILE A 884 -2.95 -29.09 -23.45
CA ILE A 884 -3.94 -28.82 -22.41
C ILE A 884 -4.08 -30.07 -21.55
N VAL A 885 -3.70 -29.99 -20.28
CA VAL A 885 -3.65 -31.16 -19.39
C VAL A 885 -4.66 -30.99 -18.26
N PRO A 886 -5.69 -31.84 -18.09
CA PRO A 886 -6.59 -31.80 -16.94
C PRO A 886 -5.96 -32.49 -15.71
N THR A 887 -6.60 -32.39 -14.55
CA THR A 887 -6.31 -33.33 -13.45
C THR A 887 -6.90 -34.71 -13.76
N ILE A 888 -6.30 -35.77 -13.24
CA ILE A 888 -6.89 -37.12 -13.29
C ILE A 888 -8.22 -37.07 -12.52
N PRO A 889 -9.32 -37.61 -13.07
CA PRO A 889 -10.63 -37.59 -12.41
C PRO A 889 -10.58 -38.36 -11.08
N TRP A 890 -11.30 -37.85 -10.08
CA TRP A 890 -11.51 -38.59 -8.84
C TRP A 890 -12.48 -39.75 -9.09
N ALA A 891 -12.21 -40.89 -8.48
CA ALA A 891 -13.03 -42.09 -8.59
C ALA A 891 -13.20 -42.77 -7.24
N ARG A 892 -14.19 -43.66 -7.12
CA ARG A 892 -14.48 -44.41 -5.90
C ARG A 892 -13.55 -45.60 -5.68
N THR A 893 -12.79 -46.02 -6.70
CA THR A 893 -11.81 -47.10 -6.54
C THR A 893 -10.76 -46.74 -5.48
N ALA A 894 -10.40 -47.71 -4.63
CA ALA A 894 -9.46 -47.50 -3.53
C ALA A 894 -8.07 -47.04 -4.03
N ASN A 895 -7.65 -47.51 -5.21
CA ASN A 895 -6.37 -47.14 -5.81
C ASN A 895 -6.37 -45.69 -6.28
N ILE A 896 -7.42 -45.18 -6.92
CA ILE A 896 -7.50 -43.77 -7.31
C ILE A 896 -7.48 -42.87 -6.07
N GLN A 897 -8.22 -43.21 -5.01
CA GLN A 897 -8.26 -42.40 -3.79
C GLN A 897 -6.89 -42.33 -3.08
N SER A 898 -6.14 -43.44 -3.06
CA SER A 898 -4.85 -43.53 -2.36
C SER A 898 -3.67 -43.04 -3.20
N CYS A 899 -3.61 -43.42 -4.48
CA CYS A 899 -2.48 -43.16 -5.36
C CYS A 899 -2.68 -41.89 -6.21
N GLY A 900 -3.92 -41.59 -6.62
CA GLY A 900 -4.26 -40.45 -7.49
C GLY A 900 -3.72 -39.08 -7.03
N PRO A 901 -3.72 -38.72 -5.72
CA PRO A 901 -3.15 -37.45 -5.26
C PRO A 901 -1.67 -37.27 -5.65
N ALA A 902 -0.88 -38.35 -5.66
CA ALA A 902 0.54 -38.27 -6.04
C ALA A 902 0.73 -38.03 -7.54
N PHE A 903 -0.13 -38.60 -8.39
CA PHE A 903 -0.12 -38.33 -9.84
C PHE A 903 -0.59 -36.91 -10.15
N ASN A 904 -1.66 -36.43 -9.50
CA ASN A 904 -2.11 -35.05 -9.64
C ASN A 904 -1.06 -34.06 -9.13
N ALA A 905 -0.28 -34.40 -8.10
CA ALA A 905 0.88 -33.60 -7.69
C ALA A 905 1.96 -33.53 -8.79
N LYS A 906 2.17 -34.61 -9.57
CA LYS A 906 3.05 -34.57 -10.75
C LYS A 906 2.51 -33.69 -11.87
N ILE A 907 1.20 -33.65 -12.08
CA ILE A 907 0.56 -32.71 -13.02
C ILE A 907 0.77 -31.25 -12.55
N GLN A 908 0.66 -30.97 -11.24
CA GLN A 908 0.98 -29.63 -10.71
C GLN A 908 2.46 -29.27 -10.90
N ALA A 909 3.36 -30.23 -10.70
CA ALA A 909 4.79 -30.05 -11.01
C ALA A 909 5.02 -29.79 -12.51
N LEU A 910 4.25 -30.44 -13.39
CA LEU A 910 4.34 -30.25 -14.83
C LEU A 910 3.95 -28.83 -15.25
N TYR A 911 2.85 -28.28 -14.72
CA TYR A 911 2.48 -26.88 -14.99
C TYR A 911 3.56 -25.89 -14.54
N THR A 912 4.26 -26.21 -13.45
CA THR A 912 5.36 -25.38 -12.95
C THR A 912 6.57 -25.47 -13.87
N ALA A 913 6.90 -26.67 -14.35
CA ALA A 913 8.05 -26.91 -15.22
C ALA A 913 7.85 -26.45 -16.67
N PHE A 914 6.62 -26.48 -17.17
CA PHE A 914 6.24 -26.10 -18.54
C PHE A 914 5.12 -25.06 -18.53
N PRO A 915 5.44 -23.76 -18.35
CA PRO A 915 4.45 -22.69 -18.36
C PRO A 915 3.65 -22.55 -19.66
N GLN A 916 4.12 -23.17 -20.75
CA GLN A 916 3.41 -23.24 -22.04
C GLN A 916 2.27 -24.28 -22.05
N VAL A 917 2.16 -25.12 -21.01
CA VAL A 917 1.03 -26.05 -20.85
C VAL A 917 -0.15 -25.30 -20.26
N ASP A 918 -1.27 -25.32 -20.98
CA ASP A 918 -2.50 -24.76 -20.49
C ASP A 918 -3.20 -25.76 -19.56
N ARG A 919 -3.85 -25.25 -18.51
CA ARG A 919 -4.56 -26.07 -17.53
C ARG A 919 -5.89 -26.53 -18.14
N GLY A 920 -6.12 -27.84 -18.13
CA GLY A 920 -7.40 -28.46 -18.43
C GLY A 920 -8.37 -28.38 -17.24
N PRO A 921 -9.58 -28.96 -17.36
CA PRO A 921 -10.54 -29.02 -16.25
C PRO A 921 -9.98 -29.71 -15.01
N ASP A 922 -10.38 -29.22 -13.83
CA ASP A 922 -10.11 -29.88 -12.55
C ASP A 922 -11.13 -31.00 -12.29
N LEU A 923 -10.93 -32.11 -13.00
CA LEU A 923 -11.80 -33.28 -12.93
C LEU A 923 -11.72 -33.96 -11.56
N TRP A 924 -10.58 -33.89 -10.86
CA TRP A 924 -10.45 -34.41 -9.50
C TRP A 924 -11.45 -33.76 -8.55
N ALA A 925 -11.37 -32.44 -8.40
CA ALA A 925 -12.26 -31.71 -7.49
C ALA A 925 -13.73 -31.86 -7.91
N TYR A 926 -13.99 -31.82 -9.23
CA TYR A 926 -15.35 -31.94 -9.75
C TYR A 926 -16.00 -33.28 -9.39
N TYR A 927 -15.36 -34.41 -9.68
CA TYR A 927 -15.93 -35.72 -9.39
C TYR A 927 -15.92 -36.07 -7.90
N GLN A 928 -14.96 -35.54 -7.14
CA GLN A 928 -14.95 -35.68 -5.69
C GLN A 928 -16.19 -35.04 -5.04
N ALA A 929 -16.61 -33.87 -5.57
CA ALA A 929 -17.82 -33.17 -5.12
C ALA A 929 -19.11 -33.78 -5.69
N ASN A 930 -19.05 -34.48 -6.82
CA ASN A 930 -20.20 -35.01 -7.56
C ASN A 930 -20.17 -36.53 -7.70
N GLN A 931 -19.95 -37.24 -6.60
CA GLN A 931 -19.72 -38.70 -6.61
C GLN A 931 -20.89 -39.52 -7.18
N SER A 932 -22.11 -38.98 -7.16
CA SER A 932 -23.29 -39.60 -7.78
C SER A 932 -23.19 -39.72 -9.30
N LEU A 933 -22.26 -38.98 -9.92
CA LEU A 933 -21.98 -39.07 -11.35
C LEU A 933 -21.05 -40.22 -11.71
N ILE A 934 -20.53 -40.98 -10.73
CA ILE A 934 -19.67 -42.14 -10.95
C ILE A 934 -20.52 -43.42 -10.97
N SER A 935 -20.27 -44.26 -11.97
CA SER A 935 -21.01 -45.51 -12.20
C SER A 935 -20.73 -46.55 -11.10
N SER A 936 -21.49 -47.65 -11.13
CA SER A 936 -21.36 -48.74 -10.16
C SER A 936 -20.05 -49.51 -10.25
N ASP A 937 -19.24 -49.33 -11.30
CA ASP A 937 -17.89 -49.90 -11.39
C ASP A 937 -16.83 -49.08 -10.61
N ASP A 938 -17.28 -48.02 -9.94
CA ASP A 938 -16.49 -47.13 -9.09
C ASP A 938 -15.37 -46.35 -9.80
N LEU A 939 -15.25 -46.48 -11.13
CA LEU A 939 -14.21 -45.85 -11.93
C LEU A 939 -14.78 -44.92 -13.00
N HIS A 940 -15.66 -45.46 -13.86
CA HIS A 940 -16.17 -44.72 -15.00
C HIS A 940 -17.34 -43.82 -14.59
N PRO A 941 -17.50 -42.65 -15.22
CA PRO A 941 -18.71 -41.85 -15.08
C PRO A 941 -19.98 -42.60 -15.53
N THR A 942 -21.12 -42.23 -14.96
CA THR A 942 -22.45 -42.52 -15.51
C THR A 942 -22.65 -41.75 -16.82
N THR A 943 -23.72 -42.04 -17.58
CA THR A 943 -24.09 -41.24 -18.77
C THR A 943 -24.21 -39.74 -18.46
N ALA A 944 -24.82 -39.38 -17.32
CA ALA A 944 -24.87 -37.97 -16.88
C ALA A 944 -23.48 -37.43 -16.48
N GLY A 945 -22.63 -38.28 -15.93
CA GLY A 945 -21.23 -37.96 -15.63
C GLY A 945 -20.41 -37.70 -16.89
N TYR A 946 -20.55 -38.50 -17.95
CA TYR A 946 -19.88 -38.27 -19.22
C TYR A 946 -20.30 -36.94 -19.88
N ALA A 947 -21.61 -36.63 -19.86
CA ALA A 947 -22.08 -35.31 -20.29
C ALA A 947 -21.45 -34.17 -19.45
N ALA A 948 -21.30 -34.37 -18.15
CA ALA A 948 -20.64 -33.40 -17.27
C ALA A 948 -19.14 -33.28 -17.55
N TYR A 949 -18.42 -34.38 -17.81
CA TYR A 949 -17.02 -34.38 -18.21
C TYR A 949 -16.80 -33.49 -19.44
N ARG A 950 -17.61 -33.71 -20.49
CA ARG A 950 -17.60 -32.91 -21.71
C ARG A 950 -17.86 -31.44 -21.41
N GLN A 951 -18.85 -31.14 -20.57
CA GLN A 951 -19.16 -29.77 -20.17
C GLN A 951 -17.99 -29.09 -19.41
N GLN A 952 -17.23 -29.83 -18.59
CA GLN A 952 -16.04 -29.28 -17.95
C GLN A 952 -14.97 -28.87 -18.96
N TRP A 953 -14.74 -29.70 -19.99
CA TRP A 953 -13.86 -29.32 -21.10
C TRP A 953 -14.35 -28.08 -21.84
N VAL A 954 -15.64 -28.02 -22.19
CA VAL A 954 -16.25 -26.84 -22.82
C VAL A 954 -16.05 -25.59 -21.97
N ASN A 955 -16.31 -25.67 -20.66
CA ASN A 955 -16.16 -24.54 -19.74
C ASN A 955 -14.70 -24.04 -19.71
N THR A 956 -13.74 -24.95 -19.61
CA THR A 956 -12.30 -24.61 -19.63
C THR A 956 -11.90 -23.96 -20.95
N MET A 957 -12.34 -24.51 -22.08
CA MET A 957 -11.99 -24.00 -23.41
C MET A 957 -12.63 -22.63 -23.66
N LEU A 958 -13.90 -22.44 -23.27
CA LEU A 958 -14.58 -21.14 -23.34
C LEU A 958 -13.85 -20.09 -22.51
N ALA A 959 -13.50 -20.42 -21.27
CA ALA A 959 -12.80 -19.51 -20.37
C ALA A 959 -11.42 -19.11 -20.91
N THR A 960 -10.69 -20.05 -21.53
CA THR A 960 -9.31 -19.84 -21.95
C THR A 960 -9.18 -19.20 -23.33
N TYR A 961 -9.96 -19.63 -24.32
CA TYR A 961 -9.72 -19.29 -25.73
C TYR A 961 -10.84 -18.51 -26.42
N TYR A 962 -12.10 -18.81 -26.10
CA TYR A 962 -13.25 -18.19 -26.76
C TYR A 962 -13.78 -16.96 -26.03
N GLY A 963 -12.97 -16.45 -25.09
CA GLY A 963 -13.30 -15.28 -24.29
C GLY A 963 -14.60 -15.38 -23.55
N GLY A 964 -14.95 -16.58 -23.09
CA GLY A 964 -16.20 -17.00 -22.45
C GLY A 964 -16.59 -16.21 -21.20
N GLY A 965 -16.95 -14.95 -21.36
CA GLY A 965 -18.11 -14.44 -20.67
C GLY A 965 -19.36 -14.99 -21.35
N GLY A 966 -19.81 -16.17 -20.92
CA GLY A 966 -21.26 -16.31 -20.70
C GLY A 966 -21.73 -15.12 -19.85
N PRO A 967 -23.00 -14.74 -19.91
CA PRO A 967 -23.48 -13.53 -19.27
C PRO A 967 -22.92 -13.43 -17.83
N ALA A 968 -22.09 -12.43 -17.56
CA ALA A 968 -21.45 -12.30 -16.26
C ALA A 968 -22.42 -11.53 -15.36
N PRO A 969 -22.74 -12.01 -14.14
CA PRO A 969 -23.33 -11.13 -13.15
C PRO A 969 -22.33 -10.01 -12.88
N ALA A 970 -22.70 -8.79 -13.24
CA ALA A 970 -21.95 -7.59 -12.88
C ALA A 970 -22.80 -6.87 -11.84
N VAL A 971 -22.18 -6.39 -10.76
CA VAL A 971 -22.92 -5.72 -9.70
C VAL A 971 -22.39 -4.32 -9.50
N THR A 972 -23.30 -3.38 -9.29
CA THR A 972 -22.97 -2.06 -8.75
C THR A 972 -23.76 -1.86 -7.47
N LEU A 973 -23.07 -1.34 -6.46
CA LEU A 973 -23.68 -0.82 -5.23
C LEU A 973 -23.86 0.68 -5.40
N THR A 974 -25.06 1.19 -5.19
CA THR A 974 -25.33 2.63 -5.27
C THR A 974 -26.14 3.10 -4.06
N PRO A 975 -25.56 3.96 -3.20
CA PRO A 975 -24.15 4.39 -3.20
C PRO A 975 -23.19 3.25 -2.77
N ALA A 976 -21.95 3.28 -3.23
CA ALA A 976 -20.92 2.26 -2.92
C ALA A 976 -20.41 2.35 -1.46
N SER A 977 -20.70 3.44 -0.76
CA SER A 977 -20.47 3.64 0.66
C SER A 977 -21.68 4.32 1.30
N LEU A 978 -22.01 3.92 2.53
CA LEU A 978 -23.10 4.51 3.31
C LEU A 978 -22.48 5.32 4.44
N ALA A 979 -22.76 6.62 4.47
CA ALA A 979 -22.36 7.51 5.55
C ALA A 979 -23.52 7.63 6.55
N PHE A 980 -23.24 7.36 7.82
CA PHE A 980 -24.19 7.56 8.90
C PHE A 980 -23.87 8.86 9.64
N ALA A 981 -24.91 9.63 9.95
CA ALA A 981 -24.76 10.76 10.85
C ALA A 981 -24.45 10.27 12.27
N SER A 982 -23.77 11.09 13.07
CA SER A 982 -23.49 10.82 14.48
C SER A 982 -24.77 10.44 15.23
N GLN A 983 -24.70 9.39 16.05
CA GLN A 983 -25.82 8.87 16.84
C GLN A 983 -25.52 8.95 18.33
N VAL A 984 -26.58 9.11 19.12
CA VAL A 984 -26.48 9.02 20.57
C VAL A 984 -26.25 7.56 20.95
N VAL A 985 -25.28 7.28 21.82
CA VAL A 985 -24.97 5.93 22.30
C VAL A 985 -26.22 5.28 22.91
N GLY A 986 -26.59 4.09 22.43
CA GLY A 986 -27.80 3.38 22.83
C GLY A 986 -29.07 3.72 22.03
N SER A 987 -28.98 4.63 21.05
CA SER A 987 -30.07 4.94 20.12
C SER A 987 -29.78 4.38 18.72
N THR A 988 -30.84 4.03 17.98
CA THR A 988 -30.73 3.55 16.59
C THR A 988 -30.82 4.72 15.63
N GLY A 989 -29.78 4.87 14.79
CA GLY A 989 -29.76 5.90 13.75
C GLY A 989 -30.69 5.62 12.58
N THR A 990 -30.87 6.64 11.73
CA THR A 990 -31.66 6.52 10.51
C THR A 990 -31.03 5.49 9.57
N SER A 991 -31.84 4.54 9.08
CA SER A 991 -31.38 3.53 8.13
C SER A 991 -30.85 4.17 6.84
N GLN A 992 -29.69 3.70 6.40
CA GLN A 992 -29.11 4.03 5.10
C GLN A 992 -29.28 2.82 4.19
N THR A 993 -29.47 3.05 2.88
CA THR A 993 -29.73 1.98 1.91
C THR A 993 -28.71 2.06 0.79
N SER A 994 -28.05 0.93 0.51
CA SER A 994 -27.29 0.73 -0.73
C SER A 994 -28.07 -0.24 -1.62
N THR A 995 -28.23 0.12 -2.89
CA THR A 995 -28.91 -0.73 -3.86
C THR A 995 -27.88 -1.58 -4.59
N LEU A 996 -27.99 -2.89 -4.48
CA LEU A 996 -27.28 -3.84 -5.31
C LEU A 996 -28.04 -4.00 -6.64
N LYS A 997 -27.47 -3.46 -7.72
CA LYS A 997 -28.01 -3.63 -9.06
C LYS A 997 -27.17 -4.65 -9.81
N ASN A 998 -27.81 -5.72 -10.29
CA ASN A 998 -27.21 -6.56 -11.31
C ASN A 998 -27.20 -5.78 -12.64
N THR A 999 -26.03 -5.30 -13.03
CA THR A 999 -25.74 -4.67 -14.33
C THR A 999 -25.25 -5.68 -15.37
N GLY A 1000 -25.17 -6.96 -15.00
CA GLY A 1000 -24.86 -8.06 -15.88
C GLY A 1000 -26.05 -8.57 -16.69
N THR A 1001 -25.79 -9.51 -17.58
CA THR A 1001 -26.82 -10.16 -18.42
C THR A 1001 -27.24 -11.54 -17.90
N ALA A 1002 -26.70 -12.00 -16.76
CA ALA A 1002 -27.03 -13.29 -16.12
C ALA A 1002 -27.72 -13.09 -14.78
N SER A 1003 -28.53 -14.06 -14.35
CA SER A 1003 -29.09 -14.13 -13.00
C SER A 1003 -27.98 -14.12 -11.94
N LEU A 1004 -28.10 -13.22 -10.97
CA LEU A 1004 -27.20 -13.12 -9.83
C LEU A 1004 -27.78 -13.93 -8.65
N THR A 1005 -27.03 -14.92 -8.16
CA THR A 1005 -27.37 -15.65 -6.92
C THR A 1005 -26.57 -15.05 -5.77
N ILE A 1006 -27.26 -14.51 -4.77
CA ILE A 1006 -26.65 -13.98 -3.55
C ILE A 1006 -26.57 -15.12 -2.53
N THR A 1007 -25.36 -15.58 -2.21
CA THR A 1007 -25.14 -16.71 -1.30
C THR A 1007 -25.01 -16.29 0.16
N SER A 1008 -24.55 -15.06 0.42
CA SER A 1008 -24.54 -14.44 1.74
C SER A 1008 -24.47 -12.92 1.64
N VAL A 1009 -25.02 -12.23 2.64
CA VAL A 1009 -24.86 -10.80 2.87
C VAL A 1009 -24.68 -10.61 4.38
N GLY A 1010 -23.63 -9.91 4.80
CA GLY A 1010 -23.31 -9.72 6.21
C GLY A 1010 -22.41 -8.52 6.47
N LEU A 1011 -22.38 -8.07 7.72
CA LEU A 1011 -21.53 -6.99 8.20
C LEU A 1011 -20.16 -7.55 8.65
N THR A 1012 -19.07 -6.91 8.22
CA THR A 1012 -17.68 -7.24 8.61
C THR A 1012 -16.92 -5.95 8.95
N GLY A 1013 -15.81 -6.03 9.69
CA GLY A 1013 -14.99 -4.87 10.08
C GLY A 1013 -14.64 -4.84 11.56
N ALA A 1014 -14.13 -3.70 12.04
CA ALA A 1014 -13.64 -3.55 13.42
C ALA A 1014 -14.78 -3.60 14.48
N ASN A 1015 -15.98 -3.09 14.15
CA ASN A 1015 -17.14 -3.02 15.07
C ASN A 1015 -18.45 -3.44 14.39
N PRO A 1016 -18.60 -4.69 13.91
CA PRO A 1016 -19.79 -5.11 13.16
C PRO A 1016 -21.06 -5.15 14.03
N GLY A 1017 -20.92 -5.24 15.36
CA GLY A 1017 -22.03 -5.28 16.32
C GLY A 1017 -22.77 -3.96 16.54
N ASP A 1018 -22.20 -2.84 16.09
CA ASP A 1018 -22.82 -1.50 16.20
C ASP A 1018 -23.82 -1.23 15.06
N PHE A 1019 -23.88 -2.11 14.06
CA PHE A 1019 -24.75 -1.98 12.89
C PHE A 1019 -25.77 -3.11 12.86
N THR A 1020 -27.00 -2.77 12.49
CA THR A 1020 -28.06 -3.74 12.22
C THR A 1020 -28.36 -3.74 10.72
N GLN A 1021 -28.42 -4.92 10.12
CA GLN A 1021 -28.65 -5.11 8.68
C GLN A 1021 -29.97 -5.82 8.45
N ALA A 1022 -30.75 -5.31 7.49
CA ALA A 1022 -31.92 -5.96 6.91
C ALA A 1022 -31.75 -5.98 5.39
N ASN A 1023 -32.02 -7.13 4.76
CA ASN A 1023 -31.84 -7.36 3.32
C ASN A 1023 -33.16 -7.35 2.57
#